data_AF-A0A433V174-F1
#
_entry.id   AF-A0A433V174-F1
#
_cell.length_a   1.000
_cell.length_b   1.000
_cell.length_c   1.000
_cell.angle_alpha   90.00
_cell.angle_beta   90.00
_cell.angle_gamma   90.00
#
_symmetry.space_group_name_H-M   'P 1'
#
loop_
_entity.id
_entity.type
_entity.pdbx_description
1 polymer ?
#
loop_
_entity_poly.entity_id
_entity_poly.type
_entity_poly.pdbx_seq_one_letter_code
_entity_poly.pdbx_strand_id
1 'polypeptide(L)'
;MIVKKLKTYWSGTLKHLQVFQAWNQRSLANQQIILYGAYFLIGMSLGSLLGLFKYPVIINILAIFSWIESCLNLIISISPNTGFLSDIVAFQGAIIAIAIPLSLEIISRISERYNSGVITKKFSQEWEIKLLPILLTIDIIAAIILKFFIPADSISGYGKFFAWITFIVFIFTIYILYKFFATLRRYITDTNFLLDEFFNDMGELLTPQTQNKKVDNEGLKLKQKQFVESLEATGNILVFETKNKKGEEKITTGLNRIREKIGQFLEMQKSSPEEFERLLLSQDFFDIYAQDKTNSQLLLTFDSKKHLVSFTAAVNQLLRVREAALEVNNSEIERFATYHLIWLLKDISQIPNNNLLVEQLLKNLAEIRRNTNQNQSSSAHLVSTSWYITIVFNDLFDISYLDLFDRYFFYGIQDIISQGHTLQFKRLVSSLFQSGQLIHNDNWSLSIYEEFISDCNPKKYLEINQIDQIQEIIPHIRTIDNLNSCLTLFEDIVKFVEPCFNESQKEQAKEKEDRIRKSINFAFKFNNLKDIIFGASAYCIFKQKYDYIQYLWNYNQPSDSNVIWINHDIVPKGLGVLINFYFRKNHIQKDFSFIWEDHHGSELYYKQYFLLLLLRELQRNNREEIINQFRLSSTLDSRELNNISYSVDSFIELANKLKEDTENLRVLGLDINNIESALIPFLESLKPKAEERIKSLLRTKNISSKKVDQFKKDFSDNFDKSTIIRNILSYHRLYEDRIHAGLEMGINPFGIIEVSDKAAFLEEWYVTYSDMGITYGRELAISENLRIIEEIENLCQEIDISQFDAAIDVFKENLIILTINLDMNSLLPNRANFKSKQQNDCPKIELKGFQGCYTIENFAIPVFTVYDYTGNQRILILDKSKLGKLVQYSPRNGSETEELTGIFHISIQSFSENQELMNDLLQNPPTWLTDLGDKIQQKEYLEEKVKIEIYEKFQFEKHQDFEGYLIKLPNPDSYN
;
A
#
# COMPACT_ATOMS: atom_id res chain seq x y z
N MET A 1 58.84 35.23 -22.35
CA MET A 1 60.25 34.76 -22.30
C MET A 1 60.50 33.48 -23.11
N ILE A 2 59.52 32.57 -23.28
CA ILE A 2 59.64 31.36 -24.14
C ILE A 2 59.62 31.70 -25.65
N VAL A 3 58.88 32.73 -26.07
CA VAL A 3 58.83 33.19 -27.48
C VAL A 3 60.15 33.81 -27.98
N LYS A 4 61.00 34.33 -27.08
CA LYS A 4 62.31 34.91 -27.44
C LYS A 4 63.43 33.85 -27.55
N LYS A 5 63.22 32.63 -27.02
CA LYS A 5 64.12 31.47 -27.20
C LYS A 5 63.78 30.65 -28.46
N LEU A 6 62.54 30.68 -28.94
CA LEU A 6 62.12 29.99 -30.17
C LEU A 6 62.56 30.71 -31.47
N LYS A 7 62.70 32.05 -31.44
CA LYS A 7 63.08 32.84 -32.62
C LYS A 7 64.58 32.76 -32.97
N THR A 8 65.45 32.47 -32.01
CA THR A 8 66.90 32.30 -32.19
C THR A 8 67.30 30.87 -32.58
N TYR A 9 66.46 29.87 -32.30
CA TYR A 9 66.69 28.48 -32.72
C TYR A 9 66.35 28.28 -34.21
N TRP A 10 65.36 29.00 -34.73
CA TRP A 10 64.90 28.89 -36.13
C TRP A 10 65.72 29.72 -37.14
N SER A 11 66.55 30.68 -36.71
CA SER A 11 67.41 31.44 -37.62
C SER A 11 68.78 30.79 -37.89
N GLY A 12 69.17 29.80 -37.07
CA GLY A 12 70.44 29.06 -37.22
C GLY A 12 70.37 27.87 -38.19
N THR A 13 69.19 27.27 -38.36
CA THR A 13 68.99 26.06 -39.20
C THR A 13 68.71 26.36 -40.67
N LEU A 14 68.41 27.61 -41.05
CA LEU A 14 68.17 27.98 -42.45
C LEU A 14 69.44 28.33 -43.25
N LYS A 15 70.63 28.39 -42.62
CA LYS A 15 71.90 28.66 -43.33
C LYS A 15 72.63 27.42 -43.84
N HIS A 16 72.17 26.21 -43.49
CA HIS A 16 72.80 24.96 -43.93
C HIS A 16 72.11 24.27 -45.12
N LEU A 17 71.07 24.88 -45.70
CA LEU A 17 70.28 24.31 -46.81
C LEU A 17 70.59 24.91 -48.20
N GLN A 18 71.65 25.71 -48.33
CA GLN A 18 72.07 26.32 -49.61
C GLN A 18 73.36 25.74 -50.23
N VAL A 19 73.90 24.62 -49.73
CA VAL A 19 75.16 24.04 -50.27
C VAL A 19 75.00 22.65 -50.93
N PHE A 20 73.80 22.09 -51.02
CA PHE A 20 73.59 20.81 -51.74
C PHE A 20 72.72 20.99 -52.99
N GLN A 21 73.16 21.87 -53.88
CA GLN A 21 72.68 21.97 -55.27
C GLN A 21 73.85 21.71 -56.24
N ALA A 22 74.21 20.43 -56.35
CA ALA A 22 74.93 19.91 -57.53
C ALA A 22 74.97 18.37 -57.45
N TRP A 23 73.91 17.70 -57.91
CA TRP A 23 73.98 16.63 -58.92
C TRP A 23 72.61 15.99 -59.21
N ASN A 24 72.38 15.78 -60.50
CA ASN A 24 71.47 14.83 -61.15
C ASN A 24 70.01 15.23 -61.46
N GLN A 25 69.76 15.44 -62.75
CA GLN A 25 68.52 15.86 -63.42
C GLN A 25 67.35 14.84 -63.42
N ARG A 26 67.28 13.91 -62.46
CA ARG A 26 66.13 12.97 -62.33
C ARG A 26 65.10 13.39 -61.26
N SER A 27 65.31 14.48 -60.51
CA SER A 27 64.44 14.86 -59.38
C SER A 27 63.25 15.80 -59.71
N LEU A 28 63.18 16.35 -60.93
CA LEU A 28 62.13 17.32 -61.29
C LEU A 28 60.72 16.69 -61.38
N ALA A 29 60.61 15.43 -61.80
CA ALA A 29 59.32 14.73 -61.85
C ALA A 29 58.76 14.38 -60.45
N ASN A 30 59.64 13.98 -59.52
CA ASN A 30 59.24 13.70 -58.13
C ASN A 30 58.93 14.96 -57.33
N GLN A 31 59.60 16.08 -57.63
CA GLN A 31 59.27 17.37 -57.01
C GLN A 31 57.89 17.88 -57.44
N GLN A 32 57.49 17.70 -58.70
CA GLN A 32 56.15 18.08 -59.15
C GLN A 32 55.04 17.29 -58.45
N ILE A 33 55.18 15.97 -58.29
CA ILE A 33 54.18 15.13 -57.61
C ILE A 33 54.03 15.51 -56.13
N ILE A 34 55.15 15.77 -55.44
CA ILE A 34 55.14 16.23 -54.03
C ILE A 34 54.53 17.64 -53.94
N LEU A 35 54.81 18.52 -54.90
CA LEU A 35 54.25 19.87 -54.95
C LEU A 35 52.74 19.85 -55.20
N TYR A 36 52.25 19.02 -56.13
CA TYR A 36 50.82 18.84 -56.40
C TYR A 36 50.08 18.18 -55.24
N GLY A 37 50.69 17.18 -54.57
CA GLY A 37 50.14 16.59 -53.34
C GLY A 37 50.08 17.58 -52.17
N ALA A 38 51.08 18.45 -52.03
CA ALA A 38 51.09 19.53 -51.06
C ALA A 38 50.03 20.60 -51.38
N TYR A 39 49.88 21.01 -52.65
CA TYR A 39 48.82 21.93 -53.08
C TYR A 39 47.42 21.35 -52.87
N PHE A 40 47.24 20.03 -53.05
CA PHE A 40 45.98 19.34 -52.80
C PHE A 40 45.64 19.30 -51.30
N LEU A 41 46.59 18.95 -50.44
CA LEU A 41 46.40 18.96 -48.98
C LEU A 41 46.17 20.37 -48.44
N ILE A 42 46.89 21.37 -48.93
CA ILE A 42 46.70 22.78 -48.57
C ILE A 42 45.31 23.26 -49.06
N GLY A 43 44.88 22.87 -50.27
CA GLY A 43 43.57 23.18 -50.81
C GLY A 43 42.42 22.55 -50.03
N MET A 44 42.53 21.28 -49.62
CA MET A 44 41.54 20.62 -48.75
C MET A 44 41.48 21.25 -47.36
N SER A 45 42.65 21.60 -46.80
CA SER A 45 42.75 22.24 -45.49
C SER A 45 42.11 23.62 -45.49
N LEU A 46 42.42 24.47 -46.49
CA LEU A 46 41.83 25.81 -46.66
C LEU A 46 40.33 25.77 -47.02
N GLY A 47 39.90 24.78 -47.82
CA GLY A 47 38.49 24.60 -48.17
C GLY A 47 37.62 24.23 -46.97
N SER A 48 38.12 23.38 -46.06
CA SER A 48 37.42 23.04 -44.82
C SER A 48 37.39 24.18 -43.80
N LEU A 49 38.41 25.05 -43.81
CA LEU A 49 38.54 26.20 -42.90
C LEU A 49 37.70 27.42 -43.32
N LEU A 50 37.39 27.58 -44.62
CA LEU A 50 36.75 28.79 -45.17
C LEU A 50 35.28 28.62 -45.57
N GLY A 51 34.70 27.42 -45.52
CA GLY A 51 33.25 27.23 -45.69
C GLY A 51 32.66 27.67 -47.04
N LEU A 52 33.46 27.79 -48.09
CA LEU A 52 33.03 28.22 -49.43
C LEU A 52 32.89 27.02 -50.37
N PHE A 53 31.68 26.46 -50.50
CA PHE A 53 31.37 25.50 -51.56
C PHE A 53 30.06 25.85 -52.28
N LYS A 54 30.17 26.72 -53.29
CA LYS A 54 29.35 26.64 -54.52
C LYS A 54 30.27 26.95 -55.70
N TYR A 55 30.70 25.89 -56.41
CA TYR A 55 31.71 25.84 -57.49
C TYR A 55 33.18 26.05 -57.04
N PRO A 56 33.99 24.98 -56.97
CA PRO A 56 34.49 24.30 -58.17
C PRO A 56 34.66 22.78 -57.99
N VAL A 57 33.61 22.00 -58.22
CA VAL A 57 33.70 20.52 -58.17
C VAL A 57 34.46 19.98 -59.39
N ILE A 58 34.39 20.66 -60.54
CA ILE A 58 34.98 20.18 -61.79
C ILE A 58 36.51 20.38 -61.83
N ILE A 59 37.05 21.48 -61.28
CA ILE A 59 38.50 21.73 -61.27
C ILE A 59 39.21 20.82 -60.26
N ASN A 60 38.57 20.50 -59.12
CA ASN A 60 39.11 19.54 -58.16
C ASN A 60 39.03 18.09 -58.65
N ILE A 61 37.99 17.71 -59.39
CA ILE A 61 37.92 16.37 -59.98
C ILE A 61 39.03 16.18 -61.03
N LEU A 62 39.29 17.16 -61.90
CA LEU A 62 40.38 17.06 -62.89
C LEU A 62 41.77 17.04 -62.24
N ALA A 63 41.99 17.79 -61.15
CA ALA A 63 43.24 17.73 -60.39
C ALA A 63 43.40 16.40 -59.66
N ILE A 64 42.33 15.83 -59.12
CA ILE A 64 42.32 14.48 -58.53
C ILE A 64 42.58 13.43 -59.63
N PHE A 65 41.95 13.55 -60.80
CA PHE A 65 42.20 12.62 -61.91
C PHE A 65 43.63 12.72 -62.44
N SER A 66 44.18 13.93 -62.59
CA SER A 66 45.57 14.13 -63.00
C SER A 66 46.57 13.65 -61.95
N TRP A 67 46.25 13.81 -60.66
CA TRP A 67 47.06 13.26 -59.57
C TRP A 67 46.95 11.74 -59.49
N ILE A 68 45.75 11.17 -59.63
CA ILE A 68 45.53 9.72 -59.72
C ILE A 68 46.24 9.16 -60.95
N GLU A 69 46.18 9.83 -62.09
CA GLU A 69 46.87 9.42 -63.32
C GLU A 69 48.39 9.51 -63.13
N SER A 70 48.90 10.56 -62.48
CA SER A 70 50.32 10.70 -62.16
C SER A 70 50.79 9.65 -61.16
N CYS A 71 49.98 9.33 -60.15
CA CYS A 71 50.23 8.26 -59.19
C CYS A 71 50.13 6.89 -59.84
N LEU A 72 49.15 6.65 -60.72
CA LEU A 72 49.03 5.41 -61.49
C LEU A 72 50.22 5.25 -62.42
N ASN A 73 50.67 6.31 -63.09
CA ASN A 73 51.85 6.28 -63.95
C ASN A 73 53.13 6.03 -63.15
N LEU A 74 53.27 6.63 -61.95
CA LEU A 74 54.35 6.34 -61.01
C LEU A 74 54.32 4.86 -60.58
N ILE A 75 53.15 4.36 -60.20
CA ILE A 75 52.91 2.97 -59.77
C ILE A 75 53.18 1.97 -60.92
N ILE A 76 52.80 2.30 -62.16
CA ILE A 76 53.06 1.50 -63.36
C ILE A 76 54.55 1.49 -63.72
N SER A 77 55.25 2.62 -63.48
CA SER A 77 56.69 2.75 -63.72
C SER A 77 57.54 1.94 -62.72
N ILE A 78 57.02 1.70 -61.52
CA ILE A 78 57.66 0.83 -60.53
C ILE A 78 57.20 -0.59 -60.83
N SER A 79 58.10 -1.44 -61.34
CA SER A 79 57.80 -2.86 -61.57
C SER A 79 58.12 -3.62 -60.28
N PRO A 80 57.11 -4.00 -59.48
CA PRO A 80 57.40 -4.66 -58.21
C PRO A 80 57.93 -6.07 -58.51
N ASN A 81 59.06 -6.42 -57.88
CA ASN A 81 59.68 -7.73 -58.08
C ASN A 81 58.75 -8.83 -57.54
N THR A 82 58.28 -9.76 -58.37
CA THR A 82 57.33 -10.82 -57.95
C THR A 82 57.79 -11.64 -56.75
N GLY A 83 59.09 -11.60 -56.39
CA GLY A 83 59.62 -12.07 -55.10
C GLY A 83 58.81 -11.60 -53.89
N PHE A 84 58.37 -10.34 -53.85
CA PHE A 84 57.62 -9.79 -52.71
C PHE A 84 56.29 -10.51 -52.47
N LEU A 85 55.66 -11.11 -53.49
CA LEU A 85 54.42 -11.89 -53.31
C LEU A 85 54.68 -13.14 -52.46
N SER A 86 55.87 -13.74 -52.59
CA SER A 86 56.30 -14.85 -51.73
C SER A 86 56.54 -14.37 -50.30
N ASP A 87 57.10 -13.17 -50.15
CA ASP A 87 57.34 -12.55 -48.84
C ASP A 87 56.01 -12.22 -48.15
N ILE A 88 54.99 -11.75 -48.89
CA ILE A 88 53.63 -11.53 -48.37
C ILE A 88 53.03 -12.84 -47.86
N VAL A 89 53.04 -13.91 -48.68
CA VAL A 89 52.50 -15.21 -48.28
C VAL A 89 53.23 -15.75 -47.05
N ALA A 90 54.57 -15.65 -47.02
CA ALA A 90 55.37 -16.10 -45.88
C ALA A 90 55.07 -15.29 -44.61
N PHE A 91 55.00 -13.97 -44.73
CA PHE A 91 54.68 -13.08 -43.60
C PHE A 91 53.27 -13.30 -43.08
N GLN A 92 52.28 -13.45 -43.96
CA GLN A 92 50.90 -13.72 -43.56
C GLN A 92 50.72 -15.12 -42.98
N GLY A 93 51.42 -16.12 -43.51
CA GLY A 93 51.51 -17.44 -42.89
C GLY A 93 52.06 -17.35 -41.46
N ALA A 94 53.10 -16.55 -41.25
CA ALA A 94 53.63 -16.29 -39.91
C ALA A 94 52.63 -15.55 -39.01
N ILE A 95 51.88 -14.57 -39.54
CA ILE A 95 50.81 -13.89 -38.80
C ILE A 95 49.73 -14.89 -38.38
N ILE A 96 49.23 -15.74 -39.29
CA ILE A 96 48.21 -16.74 -38.98
C ILE A 96 48.70 -17.67 -37.86
N ALA A 97 49.94 -18.15 -37.98
CA ALA A 97 50.56 -19.05 -37.01
C ALA A 97 50.72 -18.42 -35.61
N ILE A 98 50.78 -17.09 -35.50
CA ILE A 98 50.89 -16.38 -34.23
C ILE A 98 49.52 -15.90 -33.74
N ALA A 99 48.80 -15.14 -34.57
CA ALA A 99 47.59 -14.42 -34.20
C ALA A 99 46.42 -15.37 -33.87
N ILE A 100 46.23 -16.48 -34.60
CA ILE A 100 45.12 -17.41 -34.33
C ILE A 100 45.33 -18.14 -32.99
N PRO A 101 46.46 -18.85 -32.74
CA PRO A 101 46.69 -19.49 -31.44
C PRO A 101 46.65 -18.49 -30.29
N LEU A 102 47.25 -17.31 -30.47
CA LEU A 102 47.24 -16.25 -29.46
C LEU A 102 45.81 -15.75 -29.17
N SER A 103 44.95 -15.61 -30.19
CA SER A 103 43.55 -15.22 -30.00
C SER A 103 42.77 -16.26 -29.20
N LEU A 104 42.98 -17.56 -29.46
CA LEU A 104 42.34 -18.65 -28.73
C LEU A 104 42.85 -18.73 -27.28
N GLU A 105 44.16 -18.59 -27.10
CA GLU A 105 44.77 -18.54 -25.78
C GLU A 105 44.22 -17.36 -24.98
N ILE A 106 43.98 -16.21 -25.62
CA ILE A 106 43.49 -15.02 -24.94
C ILE A 106 42.01 -15.10 -24.64
N ILE A 107 41.20 -15.69 -25.52
CA ILE A 107 39.83 -16.06 -25.19
C ILE A 107 39.83 -16.96 -23.94
N SER A 108 40.72 -17.96 -23.89
CA SER A 108 40.88 -18.82 -22.72
C SER A 108 41.29 -18.02 -21.48
N ARG A 109 42.29 -17.14 -21.58
CA ARG A 109 42.77 -16.31 -20.46
C ARG A 109 41.73 -15.30 -19.98
N ILE A 110 40.96 -14.68 -20.88
CA ILE A 110 39.86 -13.77 -20.53
C ILE A 110 38.75 -14.55 -19.84
N SER A 111 38.40 -15.72 -20.39
CA SER A 111 37.43 -16.63 -19.77
C SER A 111 37.88 -17.06 -18.39
N GLU A 112 39.13 -17.46 -18.21
CA GLU A 112 39.70 -17.90 -16.94
C GLU A 112 39.79 -16.73 -15.95
N ARG A 113 40.24 -15.55 -16.42
CA ARG A 113 40.39 -14.37 -15.59
C ARG A 113 39.05 -13.89 -15.03
N TYR A 114 38.05 -13.70 -15.88
CA TYR A 114 36.78 -13.10 -15.46
C TYR A 114 35.67 -14.13 -15.22
N ASN A 115 35.89 -15.40 -15.55
CA ASN A 115 34.86 -16.44 -15.55
C ASN A 115 33.59 -16.02 -16.31
N SER A 116 33.77 -15.39 -17.47
CA SER A 116 32.68 -14.72 -18.22
C SER A 116 32.65 -15.10 -19.69
N GLY A 117 31.61 -15.84 -20.08
CA GLY A 117 31.31 -16.12 -21.49
C GLY A 117 30.88 -14.88 -22.28
N VAL A 118 30.37 -13.84 -21.60
CA VAL A 118 29.92 -12.60 -22.26
C VAL A 118 31.12 -11.79 -22.74
N ILE A 119 32.18 -11.68 -21.92
CA ILE A 119 33.38 -10.89 -22.28
C ILE A 119 34.12 -11.56 -23.43
N THR A 120 34.23 -12.89 -23.42
CA THR A 120 34.84 -13.65 -24.53
C THR A 120 34.04 -13.53 -25.82
N LYS A 121 32.70 -13.58 -25.72
CA LYS A 121 31.80 -13.33 -26.86
C LYS A 121 31.98 -11.91 -27.40
N LYS A 122 31.99 -10.88 -26.55
CA LYS A 122 32.21 -9.47 -26.97
C LYS A 122 33.56 -9.30 -27.69
N PHE A 123 34.64 -9.83 -27.11
CA PHE A 123 35.96 -9.85 -27.75
C PHE A 123 35.91 -10.53 -29.12
N SER A 124 35.30 -11.72 -29.25
CA SER A 124 35.18 -12.41 -30.53
C SER A 124 34.32 -11.68 -31.57
N GLN A 125 33.50 -10.72 -31.11
CA GLN A 125 32.62 -9.95 -31.97
C GLN A 125 33.25 -8.70 -32.56
N GLU A 126 34.38 -8.25 -32.01
CA GLU A 126 35.14 -7.11 -32.51
C GLU A 126 35.47 -7.27 -33.98
N TRP A 127 35.31 -6.18 -34.72
CA TRP A 127 35.43 -6.22 -36.17
C TRP A 127 36.87 -6.53 -36.59
N GLU A 128 37.89 -6.09 -35.84
CA GLU A 128 39.29 -6.44 -36.14
C GLU A 128 39.54 -7.95 -36.03
N ILE A 129 38.89 -8.60 -35.06
CA ILE A 129 39.07 -10.03 -34.77
C ILE A 129 38.37 -10.88 -35.83
N LYS A 130 37.20 -10.46 -36.30
CA LYS A 130 36.49 -11.11 -37.40
C LYS A 130 37.14 -10.86 -38.76
N LEU A 131 37.63 -9.63 -39.00
CA LEU A 131 38.13 -9.21 -40.30
C LEU A 131 39.54 -9.73 -40.59
N LEU A 132 40.41 -9.83 -39.57
CA LEU A 132 41.81 -10.21 -39.74
C LEU A 132 41.98 -11.59 -40.42
N PRO A 133 41.30 -12.69 -40.00
CA PRO A 133 41.42 -13.98 -40.68
C PRO A 133 40.93 -13.94 -42.14
N ILE A 134 39.88 -13.16 -42.41
CA ILE A 134 39.30 -13.00 -43.75
C ILE A 134 40.29 -12.28 -44.67
N LEU A 135 40.85 -11.15 -44.22
CA LEU A 135 41.85 -10.39 -44.99
C LEU A 135 43.11 -11.20 -45.25
N LEU A 136 43.64 -11.89 -44.23
CA LEU A 136 44.81 -12.76 -44.39
C LEU A 136 44.54 -13.86 -45.42
N THR A 137 43.36 -14.49 -45.39
CA THR A 137 43.02 -15.54 -46.35
C THR A 137 42.89 -15.00 -47.77
N ILE A 138 42.21 -13.86 -47.96
CA ILE A 138 42.04 -13.22 -49.26
C ILE A 138 43.39 -12.82 -49.85
N ASP A 139 44.26 -12.23 -49.05
CA ASP A 139 45.55 -11.70 -49.52
C ASP A 139 46.56 -12.82 -49.82
N ILE A 140 46.56 -13.91 -49.03
CA ILE A 140 47.33 -15.13 -49.36
C ILE A 140 46.86 -15.73 -50.68
N ILE A 141 45.54 -15.90 -50.86
CA ILE A 141 44.99 -16.47 -52.09
C ILE A 141 45.33 -15.57 -53.28
N ALA A 142 45.17 -14.26 -53.15
CA ALA A 142 45.52 -13.29 -54.19
C ALA A 142 47.01 -13.35 -54.56
N ALA A 143 47.90 -13.37 -53.56
CA ALA A 143 49.34 -13.44 -53.77
C ALA A 143 49.77 -14.76 -54.43
N ILE A 144 49.17 -15.90 -54.03
CA ILE A 144 49.42 -17.21 -54.66
C ILE A 144 48.96 -17.19 -56.12
N ILE A 145 47.72 -16.76 -56.38
CA ILE A 145 47.18 -16.67 -57.75
C ILE A 145 48.10 -15.79 -58.61
N LEU A 146 48.47 -14.60 -58.14
CA LEU A 146 49.36 -13.71 -58.89
C LEU A 146 50.74 -14.31 -59.13
N LYS A 147 51.29 -15.04 -58.16
CA LYS A 147 52.58 -15.71 -58.32
C LYS A 147 52.54 -16.84 -59.37
N PHE A 148 51.41 -17.55 -59.49
CA PHE A 148 51.26 -18.63 -60.48
C PHE A 148 50.96 -18.11 -61.89
N PHE A 149 50.16 -17.04 -62.01
CA PHE A 149 49.68 -16.56 -63.31
C PHE A 149 50.53 -15.44 -63.93
N ILE A 150 51.48 -14.85 -63.18
CA ILE A 150 52.39 -13.81 -63.69
C ILE A 150 53.78 -14.41 -63.93
N PRO A 151 54.24 -14.54 -65.20
CA PRO A 151 55.58 -15.03 -65.51
C PRO A 151 56.67 -14.13 -64.91
N ALA A 152 57.73 -14.74 -64.38
CA ALA A 152 58.83 -14.03 -63.70
C ALA A 152 59.53 -12.99 -64.59
N ASP A 153 59.52 -13.19 -65.91
CA ASP A 153 60.31 -12.40 -66.86
C ASP A 153 59.52 -11.25 -67.51
N SER A 154 58.19 -11.19 -67.36
CA SER A 154 57.37 -10.12 -67.94
C SER A 154 56.02 -9.94 -67.24
N ILE A 155 55.94 -8.98 -66.32
CA ILE A 155 54.68 -8.62 -65.65
C ILE A 155 53.82 -7.79 -66.62
N SER A 156 52.70 -8.33 -67.09
CA SER A 156 51.71 -7.59 -67.88
C SER A 156 51.17 -6.37 -67.10
N GLY A 157 50.66 -5.34 -67.79
CA GLY A 157 50.13 -4.14 -67.13
C GLY A 157 49.08 -4.45 -66.06
N TYR A 158 48.20 -5.43 -66.33
CA TYR A 158 47.22 -5.93 -65.36
C TYR A 158 47.87 -6.66 -64.19
N GLY A 159 48.91 -7.46 -64.44
CA GLY A 159 49.66 -8.13 -63.37
C GLY A 159 50.30 -7.14 -62.39
N LYS A 160 50.84 -6.02 -62.89
CA LYS A 160 51.38 -4.95 -62.02
C LYS A 160 50.30 -4.31 -61.17
N PHE A 161 49.14 -4.04 -61.77
CA PHE A 161 48.01 -3.45 -61.07
C PHE A 161 47.51 -4.33 -59.92
N PHE A 162 47.29 -5.63 -60.18
CA PHE A 162 46.88 -6.56 -59.13
C PHE A 162 47.95 -6.78 -58.07
N ALA A 163 49.23 -6.83 -58.45
CA ALA A 163 50.34 -6.91 -57.50
C ALA A 163 50.35 -5.71 -56.53
N TRP A 164 50.05 -4.51 -57.02
CA TRP A 164 49.91 -3.31 -56.17
C TRP A 164 48.67 -3.33 -55.30
N ILE A 165 47.53 -3.83 -55.79
CA ILE A 165 46.33 -4.01 -54.96
C ILE A 165 46.62 -4.99 -53.82
N THR A 166 47.20 -6.16 -54.11
CA THR A 166 47.63 -7.13 -53.11
C THR A 166 48.58 -6.48 -52.10
N PHE A 167 49.54 -5.66 -52.55
CA PHE A 167 50.40 -4.93 -51.62
C PHE A 167 49.64 -3.92 -50.75
N ILE A 168 48.64 -3.21 -51.27
CA ILE A 168 47.82 -2.28 -50.46
C ILE A 168 46.98 -3.05 -49.44
N VAL A 169 46.36 -4.16 -49.85
CA VAL A 169 45.61 -5.06 -48.95
C VAL A 169 46.54 -5.61 -47.87
N PHE A 170 47.78 -5.93 -48.21
CA PHE A 170 48.81 -6.34 -47.26
C PHE A 170 49.12 -5.26 -46.22
N ILE A 171 49.36 -4.01 -46.65
CA ILE A 171 49.59 -2.88 -45.72
C ILE A 171 48.36 -2.64 -44.83
N PHE A 172 47.16 -2.72 -45.39
CA PHE A 172 45.92 -2.63 -44.62
C PHE A 172 45.82 -3.77 -43.60
N THR A 173 46.18 -4.99 -43.98
CA THR A 173 46.22 -6.16 -43.10
C THR A 173 47.21 -5.97 -41.94
N ILE A 174 48.39 -5.37 -42.19
CA ILE A 174 49.33 -4.99 -41.12
C ILE A 174 48.72 -3.97 -40.16
N TYR A 175 48.00 -2.97 -40.68
CA TYR A 175 47.29 -2.00 -39.84
C TYR A 175 46.21 -2.65 -38.98
N ILE A 176 45.40 -3.56 -39.56
CA ILE A 176 44.41 -4.34 -38.83
C ILE A 176 45.07 -5.24 -37.79
N LEU A 177 46.21 -5.86 -38.10
CA LEU A 177 46.97 -6.66 -37.14
C LEU A 177 47.47 -5.80 -35.96
N TYR A 178 47.97 -4.60 -36.22
CA TYR A 178 48.35 -3.66 -35.16
C TYR A 178 47.14 -3.31 -34.27
N LYS A 179 45.99 -3.02 -34.89
CA LYS A 179 44.74 -2.76 -34.16
C LYS A 179 44.29 -3.96 -33.36
N PHE A 180 44.35 -5.17 -33.93
CA PHE A 180 44.09 -6.43 -33.24
C PHE A 180 44.91 -6.53 -31.97
N PHE A 181 46.24 -6.35 -32.03
CA PHE A 181 47.10 -6.38 -30.84
C PHE A 181 46.81 -5.26 -29.84
N ALA A 182 46.40 -4.08 -30.30
CA ALA A 182 45.98 -2.99 -29.43
C ALA A 182 44.68 -3.33 -28.68
N THR A 183 43.68 -3.87 -29.37
CA THR A 183 42.42 -4.37 -28.78
C THR A 183 42.70 -5.50 -27.81
N LEU A 184 43.53 -6.45 -28.21
CA LEU A 184 44.00 -7.56 -27.38
C LEU A 184 44.59 -7.08 -26.05
N ARG A 185 45.50 -6.11 -26.12
CA ARG A 185 46.13 -5.53 -24.95
C ARG A 185 45.10 -4.86 -24.04
N ARG A 186 44.13 -4.14 -24.59
CA ARG A 186 43.06 -3.48 -23.82
C ARG A 186 42.22 -4.50 -23.05
N TYR A 187 41.70 -5.52 -23.72
CA TYR A 187 40.89 -6.56 -23.09
C TYR A 187 41.64 -7.35 -22.01
N ILE A 188 42.96 -7.53 -22.14
CA ILE A 188 43.76 -8.23 -21.14
C ILE A 188 44.17 -7.32 -19.99
N THR A 189 44.51 -6.06 -20.22
CA THR A 189 45.20 -5.25 -19.18
C THR A 189 44.35 -4.12 -18.61
N ASP A 190 43.38 -3.62 -19.38
CA ASP A 190 42.64 -2.42 -19.06
C ASP A 190 41.21 -2.76 -18.60
N THR A 191 41.07 -3.02 -17.31
CA THR A 191 39.75 -3.26 -16.69
C THR A 191 38.81 -2.06 -16.84
N ASN A 192 39.33 -0.83 -16.88
CA ASN A 192 38.49 0.37 -16.98
C ASN A 192 37.84 0.45 -18.36
N PHE A 193 38.62 0.15 -19.40
CA PHE A 193 38.10 0.05 -20.76
C PHE A 193 36.92 -0.93 -20.86
N LEU A 194 37.04 -2.13 -20.28
CA LEU A 194 35.96 -3.11 -20.29
C LEU A 194 34.71 -2.64 -19.53
N LEU A 195 34.90 -2.06 -18.34
CA LEU A 195 33.79 -1.51 -17.57
C LEU A 195 33.09 -0.39 -18.35
N ASP A 196 33.85 0.54 -18.92
CA ASP A 196 33.32 1.64 -19.72
C ASP A 196 32.49 1.14 -20.90
N GLU A 197 33.00 0.12 -21.60
CA GLU A 197 32.32 -0.50 -22.73
C GLU A 197 30.97 -1.11 -22.32
N PHE A 198 30.93 -1.93 -21.27
CA PHE A 198 29.67 -2.54 -20.83
C PHE A 198 28.67 -1.53 -20.25
N PHE A 199 29.13 -0.49 -19.58
CA PHE A 199 28.25 0.58 -19.09
C PHE A 199 27.71 1.46 -20.21
N ASN A 200 28.48 1.66 -21.29
CA ASN A 200 28.01 2.35 -22.49
C ASN A 200 26.96 1.49 -23.21
N ASP A 201 27.23 0.19 -23.39
CA ASP A 201 26.25 -0.76 -23.93
C ASP A 201 24.94 -0.71 -23.14
N MET A 202 24.99 -0.74 -21.80
CA MET A 202 23.80 -0.57 -20.95
C MET A 202 23.08 0.76 -21.22
N GLY A 203 23.82 1.87 -21.34
CA GLY A 203 23.23 3.19 -21.60
C GLY A 203 22.49 3.26 -22.94
N GLU A 204 23.09 2.70 -23.98
CA GLU A 204 22.47 2.61 -25.31
C GLU A 204 21.20 1.74 -25.25
N LEU A 205 21.24 0.64 -24.50
CA LEU A 205 20.09 -0.23 -24.27
C LEU A 205 19.02 0.41 -23.36
N LEU A 206 19.29 1.45 -22.59
CA LEU A 206 18.27 2.12 -21.78
C LEU A 206 17.72 3.39 -22.45
N THR A 207 18.26 3.79 -23.60
CA THR A 207 17.75 4.94 -24.35
C THR A 207 16.42 4.56 -25.02
N PRO A 208 15.33 5.35 -24.80
CA PRO A 208 14.04 5.06 -25.40
C PRO A 208 14.13 5.03 -26.93
N GLN A 209 13.55 4.02 -27.56
CA GLN A 209 13.41 4.04 -29.02
C GLN A 209 12.41 5.14 -29.40
N THR A 210 12.75 5.95 -30.40
CA THR A 210 11.89 7.06 -30.85
C THR A 210 10.50 6.56 -31.21
N GLN A 211 9.47 7.25 -30.70
CA GLN A 211 8.05 6.85 -30.58
C GLN A 211 7.31 6.41 -31.86
N ASN A 212 7.96 6.38 -33.03
CA ASN A 212 7.31 6.11 -34.32
C ASN A 212 7.53 4.71 -34.89
N LYS A 213 8.25 3.81 -34.19
CA LYS A 213 8.43 2.42 -34.64
C LYS A 213 7.67 1.47 -33.73
N LYS A 214 6.74 0.71 -34.30
CA LYS A 214 6.00 -0.36 -33.61
C LYS A 214 7.02 -1.28 -32.93
N VAL A 215 6.91 -1.40 -31.61
CA VAL A 215 7.81 -2.15 -30.75
C VAL A 215 7.83 -3.62 -31.20
N ASP A 216 8.99 -4.11 -31.63
CA ASP A 216 9.19 -5.50 -32.03
C ASP A 216 9.52 -6.35 -30.79
N ASN A 217 8.67 -7.33 -30.48
CA ASN A 217 8.84 -8.20 -29.31
C ASN A 217 10.17 -8.97 -29.34
N GLU A 218 10.61 -9.44 -30.51
CA GLU A 218 11.91 -10.12 -30.63
C GLU A 218 13.08 -9.14 -30.41
N GLY A 219 12.93 -7.91 -30.88
CA GLY A 219 13.86 -6.81 -30.60
C GLY A 219 13.99 -6.51 -29.11
N LEU A 220 12.88 -6.42 -28.38
CA LEU A 220 12.89 -6.20 -26.93
C LEU A 220 13.45 -7.38 -26.14
N LYS A 221 13.18 -8.61 -26.57
CA LYS A 221 13.76 -9.81 -25.97
C LYS A 221 15.28 -9.84 -26.13
N LEU A 222 15.78 -9.49 -27.32
CA LEU A 222 17.22 -9.36 -27.55
C LEU A 222 17.82 -8.24 -26.69
N LYS A 223 17.11 -7.11 -26.59
CA LYS A 223 17.50 -5.95 -25.78
C LYS A 223 17.61 -6.30 -24.29
N GLN A 224 16.62 -7.00 -23.72
CA GLN A 224 16.65 -7.51 -22.35
C GLN A 224 17.85 -8.44 -22.13
N LYS A 225 18.05 -9.41 -23.03
CA LYS A 225 19.17 -10.35 -22.96
C LYS A 225 20.51 -9.64 -22.97
N GLN A 226 20.70 -8.67 -23.87
CA GLN A 226 21.94 -7.89 -23.95
C GLN A 226 22.16 -7.05 -22.68
N PHE A 227 21.10 -6.47 -22.13
CA PHE A 227 21.18 -5.69 -20.90
C PHE A 227 21.63 -6.56 -19.71
N VAL A 228 21.02 -7.75 -19.56
CA VAL A 228 21.41 -8.75 -18.55
C VAL A 228 22.83 -9.24 -18.76
N GLU A 229 23.22 -9.61 -19.99
CA GLU A 229 24.58 -10.05 -20.34
C GLU A 229 25.61 -8.96 -19.95
N SER A 230 25.34 -7.69 -20.26
CA SER A 230 26.23 -6.58 -19.87
C SER A 230 26.33 -6.42 -18.35
N LEU A 231 25.21 -6.55 -17.61
CA LEU A 231 25.23 -6.50 -16.14
C LEU A 231 26.10 -7.61 -15.56
N GLU A 232 25.91 -8.84 -16.02
CA GLU A 232 26.70 -10.00 -15.61
C GLU A 232 28.18 -9.86 -15.93
N ALA A 233 28.52 -9.33 -17.12
CA ALA A 233 29.90 -9.07 -17.51
C ALA A 233 30.57 -8.04 -16.58
N THR A 234 29.88 -6.94 -16.28
CA THR A 234 30.34 -5.94 -15.31
C THR A 234 30.53 -6.57 -13.92
N GLY A 235 29.56 -7.34 -13.43
CA GLY A 235 29.66 -8.01 -12.14
C GLY A 235 30.82 -9.00 -12.07
N ASN A 236 31.06 -9.78 -13.13
CA ASN A 236 32.20 -10.69 -13.25
C ASN A 236 33.55 -9.95 -13.15
N ILE A 237 33.65 -8.78 -13.80
CA ILE A 237 34.84 -7.92 -13.70
C ILE A 237 35.03 -7.42 -12.26
N LEU A 238 33.99 -6.89 -11.63
CA LEU A 238 34.08 -6.34 -10.27
C LEU A 238 34.40 -7.41 -9.22
N VAL A 239 33.81 -8.60 -9.35
CA VAL A 239 34.13 -9.77 -8.52
C VAL A 239 35.60 -10.15 -8.64
N PHE A 240 36.12 -10.21 -9.87
CA PHE A 240 37.54 -10.49 -10.10
C PHE A 240 38.45 -9.44 -9.44
N GLU A 241 38.18 -8.15 -9.63
CA GLU A 241 39.01 -7.09 -9.03
C GLU A 241 38.96 -7.14 -7.49
N THR A 242 37.78 -7.45 -6.93
CA THR A 242 37.58 -7.62 -5.49
C THR A 242 38.41 -8.77 -4.94
N LYS A 243 38.38 -9.94 -5.61
CA LYS A 243 39.17 -11.12 -5.19
C LYS A 243 40.69 -10.88 -5.23
N ASN A 244 41.14 -10.00 -6.13
CA ASN A 244 42.57 -9.69 -6.26
C ASN A 244 43.07 -8.59 -5.31
N LYS A 245 42.21 -8.04 -4.43
CA LYS A 245 42.54 -6.95 -3.49
C LYS A 245 43.21 -5.75 -4.17
N LYS A 246 42.83 -5.45 -5.41
CA LYS A 246 43.34 -4.33 -6.20
C LYS A 246 42.18 -3.47 -6.68
N GLY A 247 42.41 -2.17 -6.79
CA GLY A 247 41.48 -1.26 -7.45
C GLY A 247 40.20 -0.97 -6.68
N GLU A 248 40.29 -0.66 -5.38
CA GLU A 248 39.14 -0.26 -4.56
C GLU A 248 38.34 0.88 -5.22
N GLU A 249 39.02 1.90 -5.75
CA GLU A 249 38.40 2.98 -6.52
C GLU A 249 37.61 2.49 -7.75
N LYS A 250 38.11 1.45 -8.43
CA LYS A 250 37.41 0.86 -9.59
C LYS A 250 36.16 0.12 -9.15
N ILE A 251 36.24 -0.60 -8.04
CA ILE A 251 35.11 -1.34 -7.48
C ILE A 251 34.03 -0.36 -7.02
N THR A 252 34.39 0.68 -6.28
CA THR A 252 33.44 1.69 -5.80
C THR A 252 32.81 2.45 -6.97
N THR A 253 33.60 2.86 -7.96
CA THR A 253 33.10 3.50 -9.20
C THR A 253 32.18 2.57 -9.98
N GLY A 254 32.52 1.29 -10.10
CA GLY A 254 31.69 0.29 -10.76
C GLY A 254 30.34 0.09 -10.08
N LEU A 255 30.32 -0.02 -8.75
CA LEU A 255 29.09 -0.16 -7.98
C LEU A 255 28.19 1.09 -8.07
N ASN A 256 28.79 2.29 -8.06
CA ASN A 256 28.07 3.55 -8.33
C ASN A 256 27.40 3.53 -9.70
N ARG A 257 28.15 3.15 -10.74
CA ARG A 257 27.62 3.11 -12.12
C ARG A 257 26.54 2.03 -12.30
N ILE A 258 26.64 0.88 -11.63
CA ILE A 258 25.54 -0.10 -11.61
C ILE A 258 24.28 0.55 -11.05
N ARG A 259 24.36 1.23 -9.89
CA ARG A 259 23.21 1.93 -9.30
C ARG A 259 22.65 3.00 -10.24
N GLU A 260 23.50 3.81 -10.86
CA GLU A 260 23.08 4.82 -11.85
C GLU A 260 22.33 4.20 -13.02
N LYS A 261 22.80 3.05 -13.55
CA LYS A 261 22.12 2.33 -14.64
C LYS A 261 20.79 1.74 -14.21
N ILE A 262 20.68 1.26 -12.97
CA ILE A 262 19.39 0.83 -12.42
C ILE A 262 18.45 2.03 -12.28
N GLY A 263 18.95 3.19 -11.85
CA GLY A 263 18.18 4.44 -11.82
C GLY A 263 17.63 4.81 -13.20
N GLN A 264 18.48 4.80 -14.22
CA GLN A 264 18.06 5.02 -15.62
C GLN A 264 17.02 3.99 -16.08
N PHE A 265 17.18 2.72 -15.70
CA PHE A 265 16.21 1.67 -16.00
C PHE A 265 14.86 1.93 -15.32
N LEU A 266 14.84 2.39 -14.07
CA LEU A 266 13.60 2.74 -13.36
C LEU A 266 12.94 4.01 -13.91
N GLU A 267 13.72 4.98 -14.41
CA GLU A 267 13.17 6.16 -15.09
C GLU A 267 12.38 5.81 -16.35
N MET A 268 12.69 4.67 -16.99
CA MET A 268 11.91 4.15 -18.12
C MET A 268 10.45 3.87 -17.74
N GLN A 269 10.16 3.57 -16.48
CA GLN A 269 8.79 3.39 -15.98
C GLN A 269 7.91 4.62 -16.26
N LYS A 270 8.50 5.84 -16.25
CA LYS A 270 7.78 7.09 -16.52
C LYS A 270 7.77 7.43 -18.02
N SER A 271 8.87 7.20 -18.73
CA SER A 271 9.02 7.63 -20.13
C SER A 271 8.51 6.61 -21.15
N SER A 272 8.55 5.31 -20.83
CA SER A 272 8.24 4.18 -21.71
C SER A 272 7.76 2.94 -20.92
N PRO A 273 6.56 2.98 -20.30
CA PRO A 273 6.11 1.94 -19.37
C PRO A 273 6.06 0.52 -19.95
N GLU A 274 5.60 0.37 -21.20
CA GLU A 274 5.52 -0.94 -21.88
C GLU A 274 6.91 -1.53 -22.14
N GLU A 275 7.87 -0.70 -22.54
CA GLU A 275 9.25 -1.12 -22.76
C GLU A 275 9.92 -1.49 -21.44
N PHE A 276 9.67 -0.72 -20.37
CA PHE A 276 10.13 -1.03 -19.02
C PHE A 276 9.62 -2.39 -18.55
N GLU A 277 8.31 -2.67 -18.66
CA GLU A 277 7.73 -3.95 -18.25
C GLU A 277 8.35 -5.13 -19.01
N ARG A 278 8.54 -4.97 -20.33
CA ARG A 278 9.15 -6.00 -21.20
C ARG A 278 10.61 -6.26 -20.87
N LEU A 279 11.36 -5.22 -20.49
CA LEU A 279 12.74 -5.36 -20.04
C LEU A 279 12.81 -5.91 -18.62
N LEU A 280 11.83 -5.62 -17.76
CA LEU A 280 11.81 -6.09 -16.38
C LEU A 280 11.46 -7.58 -16.26
N LEU A 281 10.42 -8.01 -16.96
CA LEU A 281 9.77 -9.30 -16.77
C LEU A 281 10.30 -10.38 -17.71
N SER A 282 10.38 -11.62 -17.22
CA SER A 282 10.77 -12.79 -18.04
C SER A 282 9.79 -13.03 -19.19
N GLN A 283 10.28 -13.57 -20.32
CA GLN A 283 9.39 -13.98 -21.41
C GLN A 283 8.35 -15.03 -20.96
N ASP A 284 8.77 -16.01 -20.16
CA ASP A 284 7.89 -17.04 -19.59
C ASP A 284 6.72 -16.43 -18.82
N PHE A 285 6.94 -15.30 -18.12
CA PHE A 285 5.86 -14.59 -17.44
C PHE A 285 4.81 -14.07 -18.43
N PHE A 286 5.23 -13.45 -19.53
CA PHE A 286 4.29 -12.95 -20.55
C PHE A 286 3.54 -14.09 -21.26
N ASP A 287 4.21 -15.22 -21.47
CA ASP A 287 3.60 -16.40 -22.07
C ASP A 287 2.50 -16.98 -21.16
N ILE A 288 2.74 -17.00 -19.83
CA ILE A 288 1.74 -17.40 -18.82
C ILE A 288 0.64 -16.33 -18.68
N TYR A 289 0.99 -15.04 -18.65
CA TYR A 289 0.03 -13.94 -18.52
C TYR A 289 -0.97 -13.93 -19.68
N ALA A 290 -0.53 -14.28 -20.90
CA ALA A 290 -1.41 -14.42 -22.06
C ALA A 290 -2.40 -15.60 -21.93
N GLN A 291 -2.06 -16.61 -21.12
CA GLN A 291 -2.90 -17.80 -20.89
C GLN A 291 -3.81 -17.63 -19.66
N ASP A 292 -3.28 -17.12 -18.55
CA ASP A 292 -3.96 -16.95 -17.27
C ASP A 292 -3.39 -15.76 -16.48
N LYS A 293 -4.14 -14.65 -16.49
CA LYS A 293 -3.78 -13.43 -15.80
C LYS A 293 -3.71 -13.61 -14.28
N THR A 294 -4.61 -14.37 -13.68
CA THR A 294 -4.65 -14.53 -12.22
C THR A 294 -3.48 -15.39 -11.74
N ASN A 295 -3.20 -16.51 -12.43
CA ASN A 295 -2.07 -17.36 -12.08
C ASN A 295 -0.72 -16.65 -12.28
N SER A 296 -0.57 -15.86 -13.36
CA SER A 296 0.65 -15.09 -13.58
C SER A 296 0.94 -14.08 -12.45
N GLN A 297 -0.09 -13.40 -11.93
CA GLN A 297 0.05 -12.49 -10.79
C GLN A 297 0.47 -13.23 -9.52
N LEU A 298 -0.09 -14.41 -9.24
CA LEU A 298 0.33 -15.25 -8.12
C LEU A 298 1.79 -15.69 -8.25
N LEU A 299 2.22 -16.11 -9.44
CA LEU A 299 3.61 -16.50 -9.69
C LEU A 299 4.59 -15.35 -9.44
N LEU A 300 4.25 -14.12 -9.83
CA LEU A 300 5.06 -12.94 -9.51
C LEU A 300 5.19 -12.71 -8.00
N THR A 301 4.12 -12.96 -7.25
CA THR A 301 4.14 -12.82 -5.78
C THR A 301 4.99 -13.91 -5.11
N PHE A 302 4.90 -15.16 -5.58
CA PHE A 302 5.60 -16.30 -4.97
C PHE A 302 7.07 -16.44 -5.41
N ASP A 303 7.40 -16.12 -6.66
CA ASP A 303 8.75 -16.28 -7.23
C ASP A 303 9.19 -15.04 -8.04
N SER A 304 9.22 -13.90 -7.35
CA SER A 304 9.62 -12.63 -7.96
C SER A 304 11.06 -12.66 -8.52
N LYS A 305 11.97 -13.42 -7.89
CA LYS A 305 13.37 -13.57 -8.36
C LYS A 305 13.44 -14.19 -9.76
N LYS A 306 12.60 -15.19 -10.06
CA LYS A 306 12.58 -15.83 -11.38
C LYS A 306 12.04 -14.92 -12.47
N HIS A 307 11.06 -14.09 -12.14
CA HIS A 307 10.31 -13.33 -13.13
C HIS A 307 10.80 -11.89 -13.33
N LEU A 308 11.48 -11.27 -12.36
CA LEU A 308 12.05 -9.92 -12.49
C LEU A 308 13.49 -9.94 -13.01
N VAL A 309 13.70 -10.49 -14.21
CA VAL A 309 15.02 -10.91 -14.74
C VAL A 309 16.07 -9.80 -14.68
N SER A 310 15.82 -8.65 -15.30
CA SER A 310 16.81 -7.56 -15.38
C SER A 310 17.15 -6.96 -14.03
N PHE A 311 16.13 -6.75 -13.19
CA PHE A 311 16.32 -6.22 -11.84
C PHE A 311 17.07 -7.22 -10.94
N THR A 312 16.69 -8.49 -11.00
CA THR A 312 17.37 -9.58 -10.29
C THR A 312 18.82 -9.70 -10.72
N ALA A 313 19.10 -9.62 -12.02
CA ALA A 313 20.47 -9.67 -12.55
C ALA A 313 21.32 -8.53 -11.98
N ALA A 314 20.79 -7.30 -11.96
CA ALA A 314 21.45 -6.13 -11.38
C ALA A 314 21.75 -6.30 -9.88
N VAL A 315 20.74 -6.69 -9.09
CA VAL A 315 20.88 -6.90 -7.64
C VAL A 315 21.86 -8.04 -7.34
N ASN A 316 21.83 -9.12 -8.12
CA ASN A 316 22.76 -10.24 -7.97
C ASN A 316 24.22 -9.80 -8.17
N GLN A 317 24.51 -8.84 -9.04
CA GLN A 317 25.90 -8.37 -9.18
C GLN A 317 26.40 -7.68 -7.91
N LEU A 318 25.56 -6.89 -7.24
CA LEU A 318 25.89 -6.27 -5.97
C LEU A 318 26.14 -7.35 -4.88
N LEU A 319 25.29 -8.37 -4.84
CA LEU A 319 25.43 -9.50 -3.91
C LEU A 319 26.72 -10.30 -4.16
N ARG A 320 27.04 -10.61 -5.41
CA ARG A 320 28.26 -11.35 -5.78
C ARG A 320 29.52 -10.59 -5.44
N VAL A 321 29.57 -9.26 -5.66
CA VAL A 321 30.71 -8.43 -5.26
C VAL A 321 30.87 -8.44 -3.74
N ARG A 322 29.76 -8.36 -2.99
CA ARG A 322 29.77 -8.47 -1.53
C ARG A 322 30.31 -9.82 -1.06
N GLU A 323 29.84 -10.92 -1.64
CA GLU A 323 30.29 -12.28 -1.31
C GLU A 323 31.79 -12.45 -1.60
N ALA A 324 32.24 -11.98 -2.76
CA ALA A 324 33.66 -11.98 -3.11
C ALA A 324 34.51 -11.17 -2.11
N ALA A 325 33.98 -10.04 -1.61
CA ALA A 325 34.65 -9.23 -0.59
C ALA A 325 34.76 -9.97 0.75
N LEU A 326 33.71 -10.71 1.15
CA LEU A 326 33.73 -11.57 2.33
C LEU A 326 34.77 -12.69 2.21
N GLU A 327 34.82 -13.38 1.06
CA GLU A 327 35.79 -14.46 0.81
C GLU A 327 37.25 -14.00 1.01
N VAL A 328 37.55 -12.74 0.69
CA VAL A 328 38.90 -12.17 0.82
C VAL A 328 39.12 -11.32 2.07
N ASN A 329 38.13 -11.25 2.96
CA ASN A 329 38.12 -10.43 4.18
C ASN A 329 38.34 -8.92 3.91
N ASN A 330 37.75 -8.36 2.84
CA ASN A 330 37.73 -6.91 2.61
C ASN A 330 36.42 -6.30 3.16
N SER A 331 36.46 -5.83 4.41
CA SER A 331 35.30 -5.24 5.10
C SER A 331 34.81 -3.93 4.48
N GLU A 332 35.68 -3.17 3.83
CA GLU A 332 35.32 -1.87 3.25
C GLU A 332 34.45 -2.05 2.00
N ILE A 333 34.90 -2.88 1.07
CA ILE A 333 34.13 -3.21 -0.15
C ILE A 333 32.84 -3.94 0.19
N GLU A 334 32.88 -4.84 1.17
CA GLU A 334 31.69 -5.53 1.69
C GLU A 334 30.63 -4.56 2.22
N ARG A 335 31.06 -3.59 3.03
CA ARG A 335 30.20 -2.53 3.56
C ARG A 335 29.68 -1.63 2.44
N PHE A 336 30.53 -1.28 1.47
CA PHE A 336 30.18 -0.42 0.36
C PHE A 336 29.15 -1.07 -0.58
N ALA A 337 29.34 -2.34 -0.96
CA ALA A 337 28.36 -3.11 -1.73
C ALA A 337 27.02 -3.22 -0.99
N THR A 338 27.06 -3.41 0.34
CA THR A 338 25.86 -3.42 1.19
C THR A 338 25.15 -2.06 1.19
N TYR A 339 25.89 -0.94 1.26
CA TYR A 339 25.31 0.40 1.14
C TYR A 339 24.61 0.61 -0.19
N HIS A 340 25.18 0.11 -1.29
CA HIS A 340 24.54 0.20 -2.60
C HIS A 340 23.20 -0.52 -2.68
N LEU A 341 23.04 -1.66 -2.00
CA LEU A 341 21.75 -2.33 -1.88
C LEU A 341 20.73 -1.50 -1.08
N ILE A 342 21.17 -0.92 0.05
CA ILE A 342 20.31 -0.05 0.89
C ILE A 342 19.93 1.23 0.15
N TRP A 343 20.87 1.85 -0.57
CA TRP A 343 20.60 3.03 -1.38
C TRP A 343 19.68 2.72 -2.55
N LEU A 344 19.83 1.58 -3.19
CA LEU A 344 18.90 1.16 -4.23
C LEU A 344 17.49 0.94 -3.67
N LEU A 345 17.36 0.30 -2.50
CA LEU A 345 16.08 0.16 -1.81
C LEU A 345 15.48 1.52 -1.47
N LYS A 346 16.32 2.46 -0.99
CA LYS A 346 15.92 3.84 -0.72
C LYS A 346 15.34 4.48 -1.98
N ASP A 347 16.08 4.49 -3.08
CA ASP A 347 15.68 5.14 -4.33
C ASP A 347 14.37 4.57 -4.88
N ILE A 348 14.19 3.25 -4.84
CA ILE A 348 12.96 2.58 -5.31
C ILE A 348 11.76 2.87 -4.42
N SER A 349 11.97 2.93 -3.09
CA SER A 349 10.91 3.21 -2.12
C SER A 349 10.38 4.66 -2.16
N GLN A 350 10.99 5.54 -2.97
CA GLN A 350 10.49 6.89 -3.22
C GLN A 350 9.51 6.95 -4.39
N ILE A 351 9.39 5.87 -5.18
CA ILE A 351 8.55 5.80 -6.36
C ILE A 351 7.36 4.88 -6.03
N PRO A 352 6.10 5.33 -6.21
CA PRO A 352 4.92 4.49 -5.95
C PRO A 352 4.85 3.28 -6.88
N ASN A 353 4.06 2.27 -6.49
CA ASN A 353 3.73 1.08 -7.31
C ASN A 353 4.91 0.14 -7.65
N ASN A 354 5.96 0.11 -6.85
CA ASN A 354 7.14 -0.76 -6.97
C ASN A 354 7.20 -1.87 -5.91
N ASN A 355 6.04 -2.28 -5.37
CA ASN A 355 5.93 -3.26 -4.27
C ASN A 355 6.79 -4.51 -4.48
N LEU A 356 6.79 -5.10 -5.68
CA LEU A 356 7.56 -6.32 -5.99
C LEU A 356 9.09 -6.09 -5.94
N LEU A 357 9.57 -4.95 -6.45
CA LEU A 357 11.00 -4.60 -6.46
C LEU A 357 11.50 -4.32 -5.03
N VAL A 358 10.70 -3.57 -4.26
CA VAL A 358 10.93 -3.29 -2.84
C VAL A 358 11.00 -4.59 -2.05
N GLU A 359 9.99 -5.46 -2.20
CA GLU A 359 9.95 -6.74 -1.48
C GLU A 359 11.14 -7.63 -1.82
N GLN A 360 11.54 -7.71 -3.10
CA GLN A 360 12.70 -8.50 -3.50
C GLN A 360 13.99 -8.01 -2.82
N LEU A 361 14.22 -6.70 -2.75
CA LEU A 361 15.37 -6.15 -2.05
C LEU A 361 15.31 -6.41 -0.54
N LEU A 362 14.13 -6.30 0.07
CA LEU A 362 13.94 -6.65 1.49
C LEU A 362 14.20 -8.14 1.76
N LYS A 363 13.77 -9.04 0.87
CA LYS A 363 14.11 -10.48 0.91
C LYS A 363 15.62 -10.70 0.85
N ASN A 364 16.31 -10.02 -0.08
CA ASN A 364 17.76 -10.12 -0.20
C ASN A 364 18.49 -9.55 1.02
N LEU A 365 18.02 -8.44 1.60
CA LEU A 365 18.57 -7.91 2.86
C LEU A 365 18.35 -8.87 4.03
N ALA A 366 17.19 -9.53 4.11
CA ALA A 366 16.92 -10.54 5.11
C ALA A 366 17.82 -11.79 4.95
N GLU A 367 18.07 -12.23 3.71
CA GLU A 367 19.00 -13.31 3.39
C GLU A 367 20.45 -12.93 3.75
N ILE A 368 20.87 -11.72 3.39
CA ILE A 368 22.16 -11.17 3.80
C ILE A 368 22.29 -11.17 5.32
N ARG A 369 21.30 -10.69 6.06
CA ARG A 369 21.32 -10.65 7.53
C ARG A 369 21.56 -12.04 8.12
N ARG A 370 20.81 -13.06 7.66
CA ARG A 370 20.98 -14.45 8.11
C ARG A 370 22.42 -14.96 7.88
N ASN A 371 22.99 -14.67 6.72
CA ASN A 371 24.37 -15.08 6.37
C ASN A 371 25.44 -14.26 7.12
N THR A 372 25.18 -13.00 7.43
CA THR A 372 26.15 -12.07 8.05
C THR A 372 26.33 -12.36 9.53
N ASN A 373 25.27 -12.80 10.21
CA ASN A 373 25.29 -13.13 11.64
C ASN A 373 26.21 -14.32 11.95
N GLN A 374 26.48 -15.19 11.00
CA GLN A 374 27.40 -16.32 11.14
C GLN A 374 28.89 -15.91 11.05
N ASN A 375 29.19 -14.76 10.43
CA ASN A 375 30.55 -14.39 10.00
C ASN A 375 31.14 -13.15 10.69
N GLN A 376 30.50 -12.62 11.75
CA GLN A 376 30.94 -11.41 12.48
C GLN A 376 31.25 -10.19 11.57
N SER A 377 30.53 -10.02 10.45
CA SER A 377 30.87 -8.99 9.46
C SER A 377 30.60 -7.55 9.94
N SER A 378 31.39 -6.62 9.42
CA SER A 378 31.27 -5.17 9.62
C SER A 378 29.92 -4.58 9.21
N SER A 379 29.25 -5.17 8.21
CA SER A 379 27.95 -4.68 7.73
C SER A 379 26.75 -5.19 8.52
N ALA A 380 26.94 -6.11 9.47
CA ALA A 380 25.84 -6.74 10.21
C ALA A 380 24.86 -5.72 10.81
N HIS A 381 25.36 -4.61 11.34
CA HIS A 381 24.54 -3.52 11.86
C HIS A 381 23.70 -2.82 10.78
N LEU A 382 24.27 -2.62 9.59
CA LEU A 382 23.61 -1.92 8.49
C LEU A 382 22.40 -2.70 7.97
N VAL A 383 22.58 -4.00 7.71
CA VAL A 383 21.50 -4.88 7.21
C VAL A 383 20.51 -5.30 8.29
N SER A 384 20.91 -5.26 9.56
CA SER A 384 20.03 -5.68 10.64
C SER A 384 19.17 -4.54 11.16
N THR A 385 19.70 -3.31 11.25
CA THR A 385 19.02 -2.25 12.01
C THR A 385 19.04 -0.87 11.35
N SER A 386 20.15 -0.44 10.76
CA SER A 386 20.31 0.96 10.30
C SER A 386 19.48 1.30 9.05
N TRP A 387 19.25 0.33 8.17
CA TRP A 387 18.58 0.56 6.88
C TRP A 387 17.15 1.10 7.05
N TYR A 388 16.40 0.57 8.02
CA TYR A 388 15.01 0.93 8.25
C TYR A 388 14.87 2.40 8.58
N ILE A 389 15.62 2.88 9.59
CA ILE A 389 15.58 4.29 10.02
C ILE A 389 16.00 5.20 8.85
N THR A 390 17.09 4.82 8.16
CA THR A 390 17.66 5.59 7.03
C THR A 390 16.67 5.81 5.88
N ILE A 391 15.82 4.80 5.61
CA ILE A 391 14.90 4.79 4.49
C ILE A 391 13.52 5.33 4.89
N VAL A 392 12.90 4.77 5.93
CA VAL A 392 11.52 5.09 6.31
C VAL A 392 11.39 6.55 6.76
N PHE A 393 12.35 7.07 7.52
CA PHE A 393 12.36 8.45 7.99
C PHE A 393 12.98 9.43 6.99
N ASN A 394 13.15 9.01 5.73
CA ASN A 394 13.43 9.94 4.65
C ASN A 394 12.15 10.67 4.20
N ASP A 395 12.24 11.97 3.94
CA ASP A 395 11.12 12.80 3.49
C ASP A 395 10.48 12.31 2.18
N LEU A 396 11.27 11.67 1.30
CA LEU A 396 10.80 11.19 0.00
C LEU A 396 10.22 9.76 0.06
N PHE A 397 10.25 9.10 1.22
CA PHE A 397 9.74 7.74 1.37
C PHE A 397 8.23 7.68 1.16
N ASP A 398 7.79 6.78 0.27
CA ASP A 398 6.38 6.53 0.02
C ASP A 398 5.77 5.68 1.14
N ILE A 399 4.78 6.26 1.83
CA ILE A 399 4.11 5.68 2.99
C ILE A 399 3.37 4.38 2.65
N SER A 400 3.01 4.13 1.39
CA SER A 400 2.37 2.88 0.96
C SER A 400 3.24 1.65 1.22
N TYR A 401 4.57 1.80 1.31
CA TYR A 401 5.49 0.70 1.63
C TYR A 401 5.69 0.47 3.13
N LEU A 402 5.13 1.30 4.01
CA LEU A 402 5.47 1.28 5.43
C LEU A 402 5.19 -0.07 6.09
N ASP A 403 4.02 -0.67 5.85
CA ASP A 403 3.70 -1.99 6.42
C ASP A 403 4.69 -3.09 5.99
N LEU A 404 5.12 -3.05 4.73
CA LEU A 404 6.10 -3.98 4.21
C LEU A 404 7.47 -3.78 4.88
N PHE A 405 7.92 -2.54 5.06
CA PHE A 405 9.16 -2.23 5.77
C PHE A 405 9.08 -2.62 7.25
N ASP A 406 7.98 -2.31 7.94
CA ASP A 406 7.70 -2.66 9.32
C ASP A 406 7.85 -4.17 9.54
N ARG A 407 7.27 -4.97 8.63
CA ARG A 407 7.31 -6.43 8.63
C ARG A 407 8.72 -6.99 8.60
N TYR A 408 9.50 -6.60 7.58
CA TYR A 408 10.86 -7.11 7.40
C TYR A 408 11.82 -6.61 8.48
N PHE A 409 11.57 -5.43 9.02
CA PHE A 409 12.31 -4.89 10.16
C PHE A 409 11.99 -5.69 11.43
N PHE A 410 10.72 -5.92 11.74
CA PHE A 410 10.31 -6.72 12.89
C PHE A 410 10.85 -8.16 12.83
N TYR A 411 10.76 -8.83 11.67
CA TYR A 411 11.38 -10.15 11.47
C TYR A 411 12.90 -10.13 11.67
N GLY A 412 13.56 -9.02 11.35
CA GLY A 412 14.98 -8.83 11.65
C GLY A 412 15.26 -8.73 13.14
N ILE A 413 14.41 -8.02 13.88
CA ILE A 413 14.54 -7.92 15.33
C ILE A 413 14.28 -9.28 16.00
N GLN A 414 13.28 -10.03 15.54
CA GLN A 414 13.00 -11.39 16.03
C GLN A 414 14.19 -12.34 15.81
N ASP A 415 14.83 -12.29 14.63
CA ASP A 415 16.04 -13.06 14.34
C ASP A 415 17.21 -12.69 15.29
N ILE A 416 17.41 -11.40 15.57
CA ILE A 416 18.42 -10.93 16.54
C ILE A 416 18.14 -11.48 17.95
N ILE A 417 16.89 -11.42 18.41
CA ILE A 417 16.49 -11.83 19.76
C ILE A 417 16.57 -13.36 19.91
N SER A 418 15.99 -14.10 18.97
CA SER A 418 15.94 -15.57 19.01
C SER A 418 17.32 -16.21 18.95
N GLN A 419 18.23 -15.66 18.16
CA GLN A 419 19.63 -16.12 18.06
C GLN A 419 20.54 -15.57 19.17
N GLY A 420 20.05 -14.67 20.03
CA GLY A 420 20.82 -14.11 21.14
C GLY A 420 21.99 -13.19 20.70
N HIS A 421 21.83 -12.47 19.59
CA HIS A 421 22.84 -11.56 19.05
C HIS A 421 22.92 -10.22 19.83
N THR A 422 23.46 -10.26 21.04
CA THR A 422 23.42 -9.14 22.00
C THR A 422 24.07 -7.86 21.47
N LEU A 423 25.19 -7.94 20.74
CA LEU A 423 25.85 -6.74 20.20
C LEU A 423 24.97 -6.04 19.16
N GLN A 424 24.31 -6.80 18.30
CA GLN A 424 23.40 -6.31 17.27
C GLN A 424 22.17 -5.68 17.90
N PHE A 425 21.62 -6.29 18.95
CA PHE A 425 20.53 -5.69 19.72
C PHE A 425 20.95 -4.36 20.37
N LYS A 426 22.14 -4.30 21.00
CA LYS A 426 22.65 -3.04 21.56
C LYS A 426 22.80 -1.94 20.51
N ARG A 427 23.27 -2.30 19.31
CA ARG A 427 23.39 -1.37 18.18
C ARG A 427 22.02 -0.96 17.62
N LEU A 428 21.02 -1.85 17.60
CA LEU A 428 19.62 -1.51 17.28
C LEU A 428 19.14 -0.40 18.22
N VAL A 429 19.22 -0.65 19.52
CA VAL A 429 18.78 0.30 20.56
C VAL A 429 19.52 1.63 20.40
N SER A 430 20.83 1.60 20.19
CA SER A 430 21.61 2.81 19.94
C SER A 430 21.11 3.60 18.72
N SER A 431 20.79 2.93 17.62
CA SER A 431 20.25 3.60 16.43
C SER A 431 18.86 4.23 16.64
N LEU A 432 18.03 3.66 17.51
CA LEU A 432 16.70 4.20 17.84
C LEU A 432 16.78 5.54 18.60
N PHE A 433 17.86 5.77 19.35
CA PHE A 433 17.98 6.96 20.22
C PHE A 433 18.98 8.00 19.70
N GLN A 434 20.01 7.59 18.96
CA GLN A 434 21.08 8.46 18.49
C GLN A 434 20.96 8.89 17.01
N SER A 435 20.03 8.33 16.25
CA SER A 435 19.87 8.71 14.85
C SER A 435 19.34 10.14 14.74
N GLY A 436 20.12 11.04 14.14
CA GLY A 436 19.70 12.44 13.89
C GLY A 436 18.38 12.57 13.14
N GLN A 437 18.01 11.56 12.34
CA GLN A 437 16.71 11.51 11.65
C GLN A 437 15.52 11.34 12.60
N LEU A 438 15.72 10.80 13.81
CA LEU A 438 14.68 10.63 14.83
C LEU A 438 14.67 11.77 15.86
N ILE A 439 15.68 12.64 15.83
CA ILE A 439 15.86 13.74 16.80
C ILE A 439 15.10 14.99 16.38
N HIS A 440 14.92 15.21 15.07
CA HIS A 440 14.19 16.37 14.53
C HIS A 440 12.70 16.08 14.39
N ASN A 441 11.95 16.30 15.45
CA ASN A 441 10.51 16.45 15.38
C ASN A 441 10.16 17.86 15.86
N ASP A 442 9.90 18.74 14.91
CA ASP A 442 9.43 20.09 15.19
C ASP A 442 7.95 20.00 15.60
N ASN A 443 7.64 19.51 16.81
CA ASN A 443 6.33 19.79 17.43
C ASN A 443 6.05 21.31 17.48
N TRP A 444 7.09 22.13 17.34
CA TRP A 444 7.03 23.58 17.20
C TRP A 444 6.47 24.05 15.84
N SER A 445 6.33 23.17 14.84
CA SER A 445 5.90 23.59 13.50
C SER A 445 4.45 24.09 13.47
N LEU A 446 3.56 23.50 14.28
CA LEU A 446 2.16 23.92 14.35
C LEU A 446 2.02 25.27 15.07
N SER A 447 2.67 25.42 16.23
CA SER A 447 2.68 26.68 16.99
C SER A 447 3.33 27.83 16.21
N ILE A 448 4.35 27.55 15.39
CA ILE A 448 4.97 28.56 14.51
C ILE A 448 4.00 29.00 13.40
N TYR A 449 3.14 28.09 12.91
CA TYR A 449 2.12 28.43 11.92
C TYR A 449 0.94 29.18 12.55
N GLU A 450 0.54 28.81 13.78
CA GLU A 450 -0.41 29.56 14.59
C GLU A 450 0.03 31.01 14.80
N GLU A 451 1.27 31.21 15.25
CA GLU A 451 1.86 32.53 15.43
C GLU A 451 1.87 33.31 14.12
N PHE A 452 2.24 32.66 13.01
CA PHE A 452 2.22 33.27 11.68
C PHE A 452 0.81 33.69 11.23
N ILE A 453 -0.21 32.85 11.44
CA ILE A 453 -1.61 33.19 11.12
C ILE A 453 -2.07 34.35 12.00
N SER A 454 -1.75 34.32 13.30
CA SER A 454 -2.08 35.37 14.26
C SER A 454 -1.47 36.70 13.84
N ASP A 455 -0.20 36.73 13.45
CA ASP A 455 0.50 37.93 13.00
C ASP A 455 -0.09 38.49 11.69
N CYS A 456 -0.52 37.62 10.78
CA CYS A 456 -1.10 38.02 9.51
C CYS A 456 -2.56 38.50 9.64
N ASN A 457 -3.38 37.81 10.44
CA ASN A 457 -4.79 38.13 10.62
C ASN A 457 -5.33 37.64 11.99
N PRO A 458 -5.21 38.48 13.05
CA PRO A 458 -5.61 38.11 14.41
C PRO A 458 -7.09 37.76 14.57
N LYS A 459 -7.97 38.38 13.77
CA LYS A 459 -9.42 38.11 13.84
C LYS A 459 -9.74 36.72 13.30
N LYS A 460 -9.10 36.34 12.19
CA LYS A 460 -9.31 35.04 11.56
C LYS A 460 -8.73 33.92 12.41
N TYR A 461 -7.59 34.15 13.07
CA TYR A 461 -7.00 33.22 14.04
C TYR A 461 -7.98 32.82 15.15
N LEU A 462 -8.72 33.78 15.73
CA LEU A 462 -9.72 33.50 16.78
C LEU A 462 -10.90 32.63 16.30
N GLU A 463 -11.11 32.49 15.00
CA GLU A 463 -12.14 31.60 14.43
C GLU A 463 -11.64 30.15 14.27
N ILE A 464 -10.32 29.89 14.40
CA ILE A 464 -9.73 28.58 14.18
C ILE A 464 -9.68 27.77 15.48
N ASN A 465 -10.73 27.00 15.76
CA ASN A 465 -10.77 26.08 16.90
C ASN A 465 -10.20 24.67 16.58
N GLN A 466 -9.87 24.40 15.31
CA GLN A 466 -9.46 23.07 14.83
C GLN A 466 -7.97 22.78 15.06
N ILE A 467 -7.15 23.80 15.32
CA ILE A 467 -5.71 23.62 15.51
C ILE A 467 -5.40 22.83 16.78
N ASP A 468 -6.08 23.14 17.89
CA ASP A 468 -5.95 22.38 19.14
C ASP A 468 -6.31 20.90 18.93
N GLN A 469 -7.33 20.64 18.09
CA GLN A 469 -7.73 19.27 17.73
C GLN A 469 -6.61 18.54 16.98
N ILE A 470 -5.90 19.21 16.05
CA ILE A 470 -4.75 18.62 15.35
C ILE A 470 -3.62 18.30 16.35
N GLN A 471 -3.31 19.21 17.28
CA GLN A 471 -2.28 18.98 18.30
C GLN A 471 -2.63 17.75 19.17
N GLU A 472 -3.90 17.57 19.52
CA GLU A 472 -4.36 16.41 20.27
C GLU A 472 -4.32 15.11 19.45
N ILE A 473 -4.56 15.16 18.13
CA ILE A 473 -4.58 13.99 17.26
C ILE A 473 -3.18 13.48 16.91
N ILE A 474 -2.20 14.39 16.67
CA ILE A 474 -0.85 14.04 16.18
C ILE A 474 -0.17 12.91 16.98
N PRO A 475 -0.13 12.95 18.34
CA PRO A 475 0.48 11.89 19.15
C PRO A 475 -0.19 10.52 18.98
N HIS A 476 -1.36 10.47 18.34
CA HIS A 476 -2.21 9.31 18.22
C HIS A 476 -2.43 8.85 16.76
N ILE A 477 -1.73 9.45 15.79
CA ILE A 477 -1.80 9.03 14.38
C ILE A 477 -1.06 7.70 14.21
N ARG A 478 -1.81 6.66 13.88
CA ARG A 478 -1.32 5.27 13.82
C ARG A 478 -1.93 4.40 12.72
N THR A 479 -2.97 4.87 12.05
CA THR A 479 -3.50 4.26 10.82
C THR A 479 -3.35 5.22 9.65
N ILE A 480 -3.42 4.68 8.43
CA ILE A 480 -3.49 5.50 7.23
C ILE A 480 -4.74 6.38 7.21
N ASP A 481 -5.86 5.88 7.74
CA ASP A 481 -7.10 6.64 7.87
C ASP A 481 -6.93 7.81 8.84
N ASN A 482 -6.34 7.60 10.02
CA ASN A 482 -6.07 8.67 10.98
C ASN A 482 -5.11 9.70 10.40
N LEU A 483 -4.10 9.26 9.63
CA LEU A 483 -3.17 10.14 8.94
C LEU A 483 -3.93 11.00 7.91
N ASN A 484 -4.74 10.37 7.06
CA ASN A 484 -5.52 11.05 6.04
C ASN A 484 -6.56 12.01 6.65
N SER A 485 -7.24 11.61 7.73
CA SER A 485 -8.18 12.47 8.46
C SER A 485 -7.47 13.68 9.07
N CYS A 486 -6.30 13.50 9.69
CA CYS A 486 -5.51 14.61 10.23
C CYS A 486 -5.01 15.56 9.13
N LEU A 487 -4.49 15.01 8.03
CA LEU A 487 -4.07 15.81 6.87
C LEU A 487 -5.27 16.55 6.24
N THR A 488 -6.44 15.94 6.14
CA THR A 488 -7.65 16.60 5.62
C THR A 488 -8.07 17.76 6.51
N LEU A 489 -8.08 17.56 7.83
CA LEU A 489 -8.35 18.63 8.80
C LEU A 489 -7.36 19.78 8.66
N PHE A 490 -6.08 19.48 8.46
CA PHE A 490 -5.05 20.51 8.21
C PHE A 490 -5.27 21.24 6.89
N GLU A 491 -5.59 20.55 5.80
CA GLU A 491 -5.86 21.16 4.50
C GLU A 491 -7.11 22.07 4.54
N ASP A 492 -8.10 21.74 5.36
CA ASP A 492 -9.27 22.59 5.54
C ASP A 492 -8.92 23.90 6.25
N ILE A 493 -8.00 23.87 7.24
CA ILE A 493 -7.46 25.08 7.86
C ILE A 493 -6.68 25.90 6.84
N VAL A 494 -5.80 25.27 6.04
CA VAL A 494 -5.02 25.95 4.99
C VAL A 494 -5.95 26.68 4.02
N LYS A 495 -6.98 26.02 3.49
CA LYS A 495 -7.98 26.64 2.60
C LYS A 495 -8.75 27.78 3.26
N PHE A 496 -8.99 27.69 4.56
CA PHE A 496 -9.68 28.72 5.32
C PHE A 496 -8.84 30.00 5.51
N VAL A 497 -7.52 29.85 5.70
CA VAL A 497 -6.60 30.97 5.95
C VAL A 497 -5.92 31.53 4.71
N GLU A 498 -5.71 30.73 3.66
CA GLU A 498 -5.02 31.12 2.42
C GLU A 498 -5.54 32.44 1.80
N PRO A 499 -6.86 32.71 1.73
CA PRO A 499 -7.38 33.97 1.19
C PRO A 499 -6.96 35.22 1.98
N CYS A 500 -6.44 35.06 3.21
CA CYS A 500 -6.00 36.14 4.07
C CYS A 500 -4.55 36.58 3.82
N PHE A 501 -3.80 35.84 3.00
CA PHE A 501 -2.38 36.10 2.76
C PHE A 501 -2.15 36.88 1.46
N ASN A 502 -1.23 37.85 1.49
CA ASN A 502 -0.66 38.44 0.27
C ASN A 502 0.35 37.47 -0.39
N GLU A 503 0.78 37.76 -1.62
CA GLU A 503 1.67 36.85 -2.38
C GLU A 503 2.99 36.49 -1.65
N SER A 504 3.59 37.42 -0.91
CA SER A 504 4.80 37.14 -0.12
C SER A 504 4.51 36.27 1.10
N GLN A 505 3.37 36.49 1.75
CA GLN A 505 2.91 35.67 2.87
C GLN A 505 2.52 34.26 2.40
N LYS A 506 1.96 34.09 1.20
CA LYS A 506 1.62 32.77 0.66
C LYS A 506 2.85 31.88 0.47
N GLU A 507 3.96 32.44 0.01
CA GLU A 507 5.21 31.68 -0.13
C GLU A 507 5.76 31.23 1.23
N GLN A 508 5.74 32.12 2.22
CA GLN A 508 6.13 31.79 3.61
C GLN A 508 5.18 30.80 4.27
N ALA A 509 3.87 30.93 4.04
CA ALA A 509 2.85 30.02 4.54
C ALA A 509 3.09 28.61 3.99
N LYS A 510 3.32 28.49 2.68
CA LYS A 510 3.58 27.23 2.01
C LYS A 510 4.80 26.50 2.59
N GLU A 511 5.89 27.21 2.87
CA GLU A 511 7.07 26.60 3.51
C GLU A 511 6.73 26.03 4.90
N LYS A 512 5.94 26.75 5.70
CA LYS A 512 5.51 26.29 7.03
C LYS A 512 4.52 25.12 6.95
N GLU A 513 3.59 25.16 6.00
CA GLU A 513 2.62 24.10 5.75
C GLU A 513 3.32 22.80 5.33
N ASP A 514 4.34 22.88 4.46
CA ASP A 514 5.14 21.72 4.07
C ASP A 514 5.91 21.12 5.25
N ARG A 515 6.38 21.95 6.19
CA ARG A 515 6.98 21.46 7.44
C ARG A 515 5.96 20.74 8.32
N ILE A 516 4.74 21.26 8.45
CA ILE A 516 3.67 20.61 9.23
C ILE A 516 3.30 19.25 8.61
N ARG A 517 3.12 19.17 7.28
CA ARG A 517 2.85 17.90 6.58
C ARG A 517 3.96 16.87 6.86
N LYS A 518 5.22 17.31 6.87
CA LYS A 518 6.36 16.46 7.24
C LYS A 518 6.29 16.01 8.70
N SER A 519 5.98 16.89 9.65
CA SER A 519 5.82 16.55 11.08
C SER A 519 4.69 15.54 11.31
N ILE A 520 3.54 15.71 10.64
CA ILE A 520 2.40 14.78 10.71
C ILE A 520 2.81 13.38 10.20
N ASN A 521 3.47 13.31 9.03
CA ASN A 521 3.98 12.06 8.47
C ASN A 521 5.05 11.42 9.35
N PHE A 522 5.93 12.23 9.94
CA PHE A 522 6.94 11.77 10.90
C PHE A 522 6.29 11.15 12.13
N ALA A 523 5.29 11.81 12.72
CA ALA A 523 4.57 11.31 13.89
C ALA A 523 3.93 9.94 13.61
N PHE A 524 3.30 9.77 12.43
CA PHE A 524 2.78 8.47 12.00
C PHE A 524 3.87 7.39 11.91
N LYS A 525 4.97 7.66 11.20
CA LYS A 525 6.11 6.72 11.07
C LYS A 525 6.73 6.38 12.44
N PHE A 526 6.86 7.37 13.32
CA PHE A 526 7.44 7.21 14.64
C PHE A 526 6.53 6.40 15.57
N ASN A 527 5.22 6.61 15.53
CA ASN A 527 4.26 5.79 16.29
C ASN A 527 4.25 4.34 15.81
N ASN A 528 4.36 4.09 14.49
CA ASN A 528 4.54 2.74 13.95
C ASN A 528 5.84 2.08 14.47
N LEU A 529 6.95 2.83 14.53
CA LEU A 529 8.20 2.33 15.11
C LEU A 529 8.04 1.99 16.60
N LYS A 530 7.30 2.79 17.38
CA LYS A 530 7.00 2.45 18.79
C LYS A 530 6.26 1.13 18.92
N ASP A 531 5.29 0.86 18.03
CA ASP A 531 4.54 -0.39 18.03
C ASP A 531 5.44 -1.60 17.72
N ILE A 532 6.37 -1.46 16.77
CA ILE A 532 7.37 -2.50 16.47
C ILE A 532 8.25 -2.76 17.70
N ILE A 533 8.74 -1.73 18.38
CA ILE A 533 9.60 -1.88 19.56
C ILE A 533 8.84 -2.43 20.77
N PHE A 534 7.56 -2.09 20.91
CA PHE A 534 6.67 -2.71 21.90
C PHE A 534 6.53 -4.22 21.63
N GLY A 535 6.28 -4.60 20.38
CA GLY A 535 6.22 -5.99 19.96
C GLY A 535 7.54 -6.74 20.12
N ALA A 536 8.67 -6.08 19.83
CA ALA A 536 10.00 -6.67 20.00
C ALA A 536 10.28 -6.97 21.48
N SER A 537 9.82 -6.08 22.37
CA SER A 537 9.95 -6.27 23.82
C SER A 537 9.05 -7.39 24.33
N ALA A 538 7.83 -7.53 23.81
CA ALA A 538 6.98 -8.69 24.07
C ALA A 538 7.65 -9.99 23.57
N TYR A 539 8.28 -9.97 22.40
CA TYR A 539 9.01 -11.12 21.87
C TYR A 539 10.25 -11.46 22.72
N CYS A 540 10.92 -10.47 23.32
CA CYS A 540 11.96 -10.71 24.33
C CYS A 540 11.42 -11.51 25.53
N ILE A 541 10.20 -11.24 26.01
CA ILE A 541 9.58 -12.01 27.09
C ILE A 541 9.38 -13.46 26.65
N PHE A 542 8.82 -13.67 25.46
CA PHE A 542 8.65 -15.01 24.89
C PHE A 542 9.95 -15.82 24.78
N LYS A 543 11.05 -15.17 24.38
CA LYS A 543 12.39 -15.78 24.30
C LYS A 543 13.20 -15.69 25.60
N GLN A 544 12.58 -15.25 26.71
CA GLN A 544 13.21 -15.08 28.03
C GLN A 544 14.48 -14.20 28.01
N LYS A 545 14.50 -13.16 27.16
CA LYS A 545 15.58 -12.16 27.02
C LYS A 545 15.28 -10.88 27.79
N TYR A 546 15.06 -10.98 29.10
CA TYR A 546 14.74 -9.83 29.95
C TYR A 546 15.88 -8.81 30.07
N ASP A 547 17.13 -9.26 29.92
CA ASP A 547 18.31 -8.39 29.86
C ASP A 547 18.27 -7.40 28.67
N TYR A 548 17.63 -7.79 27.56
CA TYR A 548 17.47 -6.92 26.40
C TYR A 548 16.46 -5.81 26.69
N ILE A 549 15.36 -6.15 27.38
CA ILE A 549 14.36 -5.17 27.84
C ILE A 549 15.01 -4.19 28.82
N GLN A 550 15.78 -4.69 29.79
CA GLN A 550 16.52 -3.87 30.74
C GLN A 550 17.45 -2.88 30.02
N TYR A 551 18.20 -3.35 29.01
CA TYR A 551 19.09 -2.52 28.23
C TYR A 551 18.33 -1.42 27.47
N LEU A 552 17.22 -1.75 26.79
CA LEU A 552 16.36 -0.79 26.11
C LEU A 552 15.83 0.28 27.07
N TRP A 553 15.36 -0.14 28.24
CA TRP A 553 14.77 0.72 29.26
C TRP A 553 15.75 1.73 29.85
N ASN A 554 17.00 1.33 30.03
CA ASN A 554 18.02 2.14 30.71
C ASN A 554 18.94 2.89 29.75
N TYR A 555 18.76 2.73 28.43
CA TYR A 555 19.66 3.31 27.43
C TYR A 555 19.76 4.84 27.51
N ASN A 556 18.61 5.54 27.57
CA ASN A 556 18.58 7.01 27.61
C ASN A 556 19.05 7.61 28.93
N GLN A 557 18.89 6.88 30.04
CA GLN A 557 19.19 7.39 31.37
C GLN A 557 19.78 6.27 32.24
N PRO A 558 21.06 5.91 32.02
CA PRO A 558 21.78 5.01 32.91
C PRO A 558 21.78 5.52 34.35
N SER A 559 21.87 4.62 35.34
CA SER A 559 21.82 4.97 36.76
C SER A 559 22.97 5.87 37.22
N ASP A 560 24.07 5.88 36.48
CA ASP A 560 25.27 6.68 36.70
C ASP A 560 25.34 7.93 35.80
N SER A 561 24.30 8.19 34.99
CA SER A 561 24.29 9.34 34.08
C SER A 561 24.18 10.67 34.84
N ASN A 562 25.12 11.57 34.57
CA ASN A 562 25.11 12.96 35.04
C ASN A 562 24.43 13.93 34.05
N VAL A 563 23.94 13.43 32.91
CA VAL A 563 23.26 14.22 31.86
C VAL A 563 21.82 13.72 31.71
N ILE A 564 20.87 14.66 31.57
CA ILE A 564 19.47 14.35 31.27
C ILE A 564 19.32 14.28 29.74
N TRP A 565 18.80 13.17 29.24
CA TRP A 565 18.53 13.01 27.81
C TRP A 565 17.18 13.65 27.44
N ILE A 566 17.16 14.50 26.40
CA ILE A 566 16.02 15.35 26.03
C ILE A 566 15.27 14.84 24.77
N ASN A 567 15.76 13.80 24.08
CA ASN A 567 15.10 13.32 22.85
C ASN A 567 13.83 12.50 23.12
N HIS A 568 13.02 12.31 22.08
CA HIS A 568 11.85 11.44 22.11
C HIS A 568 12.20 10.02 22.55
N ASP A 569 11.44 9.51 23.52
CA ASP A 569 11.57 8.13 23.96
C ASP A 569 10.75 7.19 23.07
N ILE A 570 11.36 6.07 22.69
CA ILE A 570 10.69 5.01 21.95
C ILE A 570 9.87 4.12 22.88
N VAL A 571 10.23 4.06 24.17
CA VAL A 571 9.46 3.36 25.20
C VAL A 571 8.43 4.33 25.76
N PRO A 572 7.11 4.01 25.66
CA PRO A 572 6.08 4.87 26.24
C PRO A 572 6.28 5.03 27.76
N LYS A 573 6.14 6.26 28.26
CA LYS A 573 6.30 6.64 29.67
C LYS A 573 5.07 7.39 30.17
N GLY A 574 4.76 7.24 31.45
CA GLY A 574 3.55 7.79 32.07
C GLY A 574 2.32 6.89 31.89
N LEU A 575 1.55 6.76 32.97
CA LEU A 575 0.37 5.88 33.02
C LEU A 575 -0.67 6.22 31.93
N GLY A 576 -0.99 7.51 31.74
CA GLY A 576 -2.00 7.92 30.76
C GLY A 576 -1.59 7.61 29.33
N VAL A 577 -0.30 7.83 29.00
CA VAL A 577 0.27 7.48 27.70
C VAL A 577 0.25 5.96 27.50
N LEU A 578 0.60 5.17 28.52
CA LEU A 578 0.58 3.71 28.45
C LEU A 578 -0.84 3.14 28.25
N ILE A 579 -1.82 3.60 29.03
CA ILE A 579 -3.22 3.19 28.88
C ILE A 579 -3.71 3.53 27.45
N ASN A 580 -3.51 4.77 27.01
CA ASN A 580 -3.90 5.19 25.66
C ASN A 580 -3.16 4.42 24.56
N PHE A 581 -1.86 4.16 24.77
CA PHE A 581 -1.03 3.41 23.82
C PHE A 581 -1.55 1.99 23.63
N TYR A 582 -1.90 1.30 24.72
CA TYR A 582 -2.27 -0.11 24.68
C TYR A 582 -3.72 -0.34 24.24
N PHE A 583 -4.67 0.44 24.77
CA PHE A 583 -6.09 0.18 24.58
C PHE A 583 -6.70 0.80 23.33
N ARG A 584 -6.03 1.76 22.67
CA ARG A 584 -6.53 2.32 21.42
C ARG A 584 -6.57 1.25 20.33
N LYS A 585 -7.78 1.02 19.81
CA LYS A 585 -8.12 -0.12 18.95
C LYS A 585 -7.31 -0.06 17.64
N ASN A 586 -6.73 -1.20 17.21
CA ASN A 586 -6.04 -1.49 15.93
C ASN A 586 -4.50 -1.58 15.91
N HIS A 587 -3.77 -1.44 17.03
CA HIS A 587 -2.32 -1.16 16.91
C HIS A 587 -1.38 -2.28 17.34
N ILE A 588 -1.70 -2.98 18.43
CA ILE A 588 -0.90 -4.14 18.85
C ILE A 588 -1.17 -5.36 17.94
N GLN A 589 -2.34 -5.37 17.29
CA GLN A 589 -2.80 -6.43 16.38
C GLN A 589 -2.53 -6.12 14.90
N LYS A 590 -1.40 -5.48 14.55
CA LYS A 590 -0.88 -5.61 13.17
C LYS A 590 -0.64 -7.10 12.88
N ASP A 591 -0.71 -7.51 11.60
CA ASP A 591 -0.56 -8.89 11.13
C ASP A 591 0.71 -9.65 11.63
N PHE A 592 1.65 -8.95 12.29
CA PHE A 592 2.84 -9.48 12.94
C PHE A 592 2.59 -10.32 14.21
N SER A 593 1.36 -10.34 14.73
CA SER A 593 1.07 -10.66 16.14
C SER A 593 0.19 -11.91 16.35
N PHE A 594 -0.39 -12.54 15.33
CA PHE A 594 -1.35 -13.62 15.62
C PHE A 594 -0.66 -14.93 15.98
N ILE A 595 0.45 -15.26 15.32
CA ILE A 595 1.15 -16.54 15.50
C ILE A 595 2.67 -16.33 15.44
N TRP A 596 3.36 -16.65 16.53
CA TRP A 596 4.83 -16.76 16.59
C TRP A 596 5.29 -18.20 16.36
N GLU A 597 6.59 -18.47 16.53
CA GLU A 597 7.10 -19.84 16.36
C GLU A 597 6.35 -20.84 17.25
N ASP A 598 6.26 -22.09 16.80
CA ASP A 598 5.54 -23.18 17.47
C ASP A 598 4.04 -22.92 17.71
N HIS A 599 3.43 -22.06 16.88
CA HIS A 599 2.01 -21.70 16.93
C HIS A 599 1.57 -20.95 18.20
N HIS A 600 2.52 -20.35 18.94
CA HIS A 600 2.18 -19.54 20.11
C HIS A 600 1.53 -18.21 19.72
N GLY A 601 0.41 -17.87 20.35
CA GLY A 601 -0.21 -16.54 20.22
C GLY A 601 0.59 -15.47 20.94
N SER A 602 0.77 -14.29 20.32
CA SER A 602 1.59 -13.23 20.93
C SER A 602 0.89 -12.45 22.06
N GLU A 603 -0.45 -12.46 22.09
CA GLU A 603 -1.26 -11.57 22.93
C GLU A 603 -0.87 -11.63 24.41
N LEU A 604 -0.59 -12.83 24.92
CA LEU A 604 -0.12 -13.05 26.29
C LEU A 604 1.13 -12.20 26.59
N TYR A 605 2.12 -12.23 25.71
CA TYR A 605 3.39 -11.54 25.90
C TYR A 605 3.26 -10.02 25.74
N TYR A 606 2.37 -9.56 24.87
CA TYR A 606 2.02 -8.13 24.80
C TYR A 606 1.37 -7.64 26.09
N LYS A 607 0.44 -8.43 26.66
CA LYS A 607 -0.15 -8.12 27.98
C LYS A 607 0.90 -8.13 29.08
N GLN A 608 1.82 -9.11 29.09
CA GLN A 608 2.92 -9.15 30.06
C GLN A 608 3.81 -7.92 29.95
N TYR A 609 4.25 -7.54 28.74
CA TYR A 609 5.10 -6.37 28.56
C TYR A 609 4.40 -5.07 28.99
N PHE A 610 3.11 -4.94 28.69
CA PHE A 610 2.30 -3.82 29.16
C PHE A 610 2.28 -3.72 30.70
N LEU A 611 2.06 -4.84 31.40
CA LEU A 611 2.08 -4.89 32.87
C LEU A 611 3.45 -4.52 33.43
N LEU A 612 4.54 -4.99 32.80
CA LEU A 612 5.90 -4.65 33.22
C LEU A 612 6.19 -3.15 33.09
N LEU A 613 5.69 -2.49 32.03
CA LEU A 613 5.77 -1.04 31.86
C LEU A 613 4.94 -0.29 32.90
N LEU A 614 3.70 -0.74 33.19
CA LEU A 614 2.88 -0.14 34.24
C LEU A 614 3.56 -0.26 35.62
N LEU A 615 4.09 -1.44 35.94
CA LEU A 615 4.80 -1.69 37.19
C LEU A 615 6.02 -0.77 37.34
N ARG A 616 6.78 -0.59 36.25
CA ARG A 616 7.93 0.32 36.20
C ARG A 616 7.53 1.76 36.52
N GLU A 617 6.43 2.24 35.96
CA GLU A 617 5.96 3.62 36.17
C GLU A 617 5.35 3.81 37.57
N LEU A 618 4.67 2.80 38.12
CA LEU A 618 4.14 2.85 39.48
C LEU A 618 5.24 2.81 40.55
N GLN A 619 6.34 2.09 40.30
CA GLN A 619 7.48 2.01 41.23
C GLN A 619 8.23 3.36 41.37
N ARG A 620 8.19 4.21 40.35
CA ARG A 620 8.90 5.50 40.32
C ARG A 620 8.23 6.60 41.13
N ASN A 621 6.98 6.43 41.53
CA ASN A 621 6.17 7.51 42.05
C ASN A 621 5.45 7.17 43.37
N ASN A 622 4.82 8.17 44.02
CA ASN A 622 4.01 7.98 45.22
C ASN A 622 2.72 7.20 44.90
N ARG A 623 2.61 5.97 45.44
CA ARG A 623 1.70 4.91 44.95
C ARG A 623 0.22 5.26 45.13
N GLU A 624 -0.18 5.63 46.34
CA GLU A 624 -1.59 5.87 46.66
C GLU A 624 -2.15 7.13 45.99
N GLU A 625 -1.35 8.19 45.97
CA GLU A 625 -1.77 9.48 45.42
C GLU A 625 -2.04 9.40 43.91
N ILE A 626 -1.18 8.71 43.18
CA ILE A 626 -1.31 8.56 41.72
C ILE A 626 -2.48 7.67 41.34
N ILE A 627 -2.70 6.56 42.05
CA ILE A 627 -3.82 5.67 41.77
C ILE A 627 -5.14 6.44 41.93
N ASN A 628 -5.26 7.23 43.01
CA ASN A 628 -6.46 8.00 43.29
C ASN A 628 -6.67 9.16 42.31
N GLN A 629 -5.60 9.89 41.94
CA GLN A 629 -5.70 11.07 41.07
C GLN A 629 -5.72 10.72 39.56
N PHE A 630 -5.35 9.50 39.17
CA PHE A 630 -5.31 9.11 37.76
C PHE A 630 -6.69 9.19 37.09
N ARG A 631 -6.75 9.89 35.96
CA ARG A 631 -7.94 10.00 35.11
C ARG A 631 -7.68 9.38 33.74
N LEU A 632 -8.67 8.64 33.25
CA LEU A 632 -8.65 8.14 31.88
C LEU A 632 -8.72 9.31 30.89
N SER A 633 -8.04 9.17 29.76
CA SER A 633 -7.99 10.23 28.76
C SER A 633 -9.37 10.52 28.19
N SER A 634 -9.65 11.81 27.95
CA SER A 634 -10.86 12.27 27.26
C SER A 634 -10.99 11.73 25.84
N THR A 635 -9.86 11.33 25.25
CA THR A 635 -9.75 10.90 23.85
C THR A 635 -10.08 9.43 23.62
N LEU A 636 -10.31 8.64 24.68
CA LEU A 636 -10.71 7.24 24.56
C LEU A 636 -12.19 7.12 24.17
N ASP A 637 -12.49 6.31 23.17
CA ASP A 637 -13.85 6.07 22.72
C ASP A 637 -14.61 5.06 23.61
N SER A 638 -15.90 4.85 23.31
CA SER A 638 -16.75 3.94 24.09
C SER A 638 -16.30 2.47 24.01
N ARG A 639 -15.69 2.05 22.90
CA ARG A 639 -15.19 0.69 22.69
C ARG A 639 -13.89 0.44 23.43
N GLU A 640 -12.99 1.42 23.43
CA GLU A 640 -11.71 1.40 24.13
C GLU A 640 -11.94 1.38 25.65
N LEU A 641 -12.86 2.22 26.14
CA LEU A 641 -13.27 2.20 27.55
C LEU A 641 -13.90 0.87 27.94
N ASN A 642 -14.77 0.29 27.10
CA ASN A 642 -15.35 -1.02 27.35
C ASN A 642 -14.28 -2.13 27.35
N ASN A 643 -13.30 -2.05 26.46
CA ASN A 643 -12.18 -2.98 26.42
C ASN A 643 -11.34 -2.92 27.71
N ILE A 644 -11.13 -1.71 28.26
CA ILE A 644 -10.51 -1.56 29.59
C ILE A 644 -11.34 -2.29 30.64
N SER A 645 -12.64 -2.00 30.75
CA SER A 645 -13.50 -2.62 31.78
C SER A 645 -13.51 -4.16 31.69
N TYR A 646 -13.55 -4.72 30.47
CA TYR A 646 -13.57 -6.17 30.25
C TYR A 646 -12.21 -6.84 30.48
N SER A 647 -11.11 -6.17 30.16
CA SER A 647 -9.77 -6.77 30.19
C SER A 647 -9.09 -6.72 31.55
N VAL A 648 -9.54 -5.86 32.47
CA VAL A 648 -8.92 -5.67 33.80
C VAL A 648 -8.77 -6.98 34.56
N ASP A 649 -9.81 -7.83 34.59
CA ASP A 649 -9.78 -9.09 35.33
C ASP A 649 -8.70 -10.05 34.76
N SER A 650 -8.56 -10.09 33.43
CA SER A 650 -7.50 -10.85 32.75
C SER A 650 -6.11 -10.29 33.04
N PHE A 651 -5.95 -8.96 33.15
CA PHE A 651 -4.70 -8.33 33.54
C PHE A 651 -4.32 -8.63 34.99
N ILE A 652 -5.29 -8.66 35.91
CA ILE A 652 -5.06 -9.01 37.31
C ILE A 652 -4.63 -10.47 37.42
N GLU A 653 -5.29 -11.40 36.72
CA GLU A 653 -4.88 -12.80 36.68
C GLU A 653 -3.43 -12.94 36.18
N LEU A 654 -3.07 -12.20 35.14
CA LEU A 654 -1.72 -12.23 34.59
C LEU A 654 -0.69 -11.56 35.51
N ALA A 655 -1.05 -10.47 36.19
CA ALA A 655 -0.20 -9.82 37.18
C ALA A 655 0.12 -10.76 38.35
N ASN A 656 -0.87 -11.55 38.79
CA ASN A 656 -0.66 -12.59 39.80
C ASN A 656 0.30 -13.68 39.32
N LYS A 657 0.20 -14.12 38.06
CA LYS A 657 1.17 -15.07 37.48
C LYS A 657 2.59 -14.47 37.38
N LEU A 658 2.71 -13.20 37.03
CA LEU A 658 4.00 -12.50 36.98
C LEU A 658 4.70 -12.44 38.34
N LYS A 659 3.95 -12.48 39.45
CA LYS A 659 4.51 -12.55 40.80
C LYS A 659 5.37 -13.81 41.01
N GLU A 660 5.10 -14.90 40.30
CA GLU A 660 5.86 -16.14 40.42
C GLU A 660 7.24 -16.04 39.72
N ASP A 661 7.43 -15.08 38.81
CA ASP A 661 8.64 -14.91 38.00
C ASP A 661 9.66 -13.95 38.67
N THR A 662 10.07 -14.27 39.89
CA THR A 662 10.92 -13.41 40.74
C THR A 662 12.26 -13.05 40.10
N GLU A 663 12.87 -14.01 39.39
CA GLU A 663 14.20 -13.84 38.80
C GLU A 663 14.19 -12.84 37.65
N ASN A 664 13.22 -12.94 36.74
CA ASN A 664 13.14 -12.04 35.60
C ASN A 664 12.72 -10.62 36.00
N LEU A 665 11.83 -10.47 37.00
CA LEU A 665 11.50 -9.16 37.57
C LEU A 665 12.73 -8.48 38.20
N ARG A 666 13.57 -9.26 38.89
CA ARG A 666 14.82 -8.78 39.47
C ARG A 666 15.79 -8.28 38.40
N VAL A 667 15.91 -8.98 37.25
CA VAL A 667 16.72 -8.51 36.10
C VAL A 667 16.26 -7.14 35.64
N LEU A 668 14.95 -6.89 35.59
CA LEU A 668 14.40 -5.59 35.20
C LEU A 668 14.52 -4.49 36.28
N GLY A 669 14.97 -4.84 37.50
CA GLY A 669 15.00 -3.92 38.64
C GLY A 669 13.61 -3.60 39.20
N LEU A 670 12.63 -4.49 38.99
CA LEU A 670 11.26 -4.34 39.46
C LEU A 670 11.09 -5.04 40.81
N ASP A 671 10.47 -4.35 41.77
CA ASP A 671 10.14 -4.91 43.08
C ASP A 671 8.80 -5.65 43.03
N ILE A 672 8.85 -6.94 43.31
CA ILE A 672 7.69 -7.85 43.35
C ILE A 672 6.58 -7.37 44.29
N ASN A 673 6.94 -6.71 45.41
CA ASN A 673 5.98 -6.21 46.39
C ASN A 673 5.08 -5.11 45.79
N ASN A 674 5.50 -4.48 44.71
CA ASN A 674 4.74 -3.44 44.02
C ASN A 674 3.62 -4.02 43.15
N ILE A 675 3.64 -5.32 42.87
CA ILE A 675 2.54 -5.98 42.15
C ILE A 675 1.26 -5.91 43.01
N GLU A 676 1.35 -6.36 44.27
CA GLU A 676 0.21 -6.36 45.20
C GLU A 676 -0.10 -4.97 45.75
N SER A 677 0.93 -4.18 46.07
CA SER A 677 0.73 -2.89 46.71
C SER A 677 0.42 -1.72 45.76
N ALA A 678 0.61 -1.88 44.43
CA ALA A 678 0.38 -0.81 43.48
C ALA A 678 -0.27 -1.25 42.16
N LEU A 679 0.28 -2.26 41.47
CA LEU A 679 -0.21 -2.64 40.14
C LEU A 679 -1.64 -3.19 40.17
N ILE A 680 -1.92 -4.15 41.06
CA ILE A 680 -3.27 -4.73 41.20
C ILE A 680 -4.28 -3.65 41.63
N PRO A 681 -4.05 -2.86 42.70
CA PRO A 681 -4.95 -1.76 43.06
C PRO A 681 -5.16 -0.74 41.95
N PHE A 682 -4.13 -0.44 41.16
CA PHE A 682 -4.26 0.44 40.00
C PHE A 682 -5.20 -0.16 38.95
N LEU A 683 -5.01 -1.43 38.57
CA LEU A 683 -5.86 -2.14 37.61
C LEU A 683 -7.31 -2.21 38.09
N GLU A 684 -7.53 -2.54 39.36
CA GLU A 684 -8.86 -2.56 40.00
C GLU A 684 -9.54 -1.19 39.92
N SER A 685 -8.77 -0.09 40.03
CA SER A 685 -9.30 1.27 39.89
C SER A 685 -9.71 1.64 38.46
N LEU A 686 -9.20 0.97 37.43
CA LEU A 686 -9.47 1.31 36.02
C LEU A 686 -10.90 0.95 35.60
N LYS A 687 -11.42 -0.20 36.08
CA LYS A 687 -12.76 -0.68 35.74
C LYS A 687 -13.87 0.31 36.11
N PRO A 688 -14.00 0.77 37.38
CA PRO A 688 -15.03 1.74 37.74
C PRO A 688 -14.83 3.09 37.04
N LYS A 689 -13.58 3.52 36.82
CA LYS A 689 -13.29 4.77 36.08
C LYS A 689 -13.71 4.69 34.61
N ALA A 690 -13.53 3.53 33.97
CA ALA A 690 -13.96 3.31 32.59
C ALA A 690 -15.49 3.29 32.49
N GLU A 691 -16.16 2.62 33.42
CA GLU A 691 -17.63 2.59 33.50
C GLU A 691 -18.23 3.98 33.75
N GLU A 692 -17.66 4.76 34.66
CA GLU A 692 -18.07 6.15 34.91
C GLU A 692 -17.89 7.01 33.65
N ARG A 693 -16.77 6.84 32.94
CA ARG A 693 -16.52 7.57 31.69
C ARG A 693 -17.48 7.18 30.57
N ILE A 694 -17.83 5.89 30.44
CA ILE A 694 -18.85 5.42 29.51
C ILE A 694 -20.20 6.07 29.80
N LYS A 695 -20.62 6.12 31.07
CA LYS A 695 -21.85 6.83 31.49
C LYS A 695 -21.78 8.32 31.15
N SER A 696 -20.67 8.97 31.44
CA SER A 696 -20.44 10.37 31.07
C SER A 696 -20.58 10.60 29.56
N LEU A 697 -20.01 9.72 28.73
CA LEU A 697 -20.16 9.79 27.26
C LEU A 697 -21.62 9.59 26.83
N LEU A 698 -22.34 8.65 27.45
CA LEU A 698 -23.75 8.40 27.15
C LEU A 698 -24.62 9.64 27.47
N ARG A 699 -24.36 10.31 28.60
CA ARG A 699 -25.08 11.52 29.03
C ARG A 699 -24.79 12.73 28.12
N THR A 700 -23.54 12.87 27.67
CA THR A 700 -23.05 14.07 26.95
C THR A 700 -23.12 14.01 25.43
N LYS A 701 -23.04 12.82 24.80
CA LYS A 701 -23.13 12.69 23.34
C LYS A 701 -24.56 12.91 22.86
N ASN A 702 -24.73 13.61 21.74
CA ASN A 702 -26.04 13.77 21.12
C ASN A 702 -26.46 12.51 20.35
N ILE A 703 -27.76 12.29 20.23
CA ILE A 703 -28.30 11.25 19.33
C ILE A 703 -28.04 11.61 17.86
N SER A 704 -27.86 10.59 17.03
CA SER A 704 -27.61 10.73 15.59
C SER A 704 -28.91 10.78 14.81
N SER A 705 -29.08 11.82 14.00
CA SER A 705 -30.18 11.93 13.05
C SER A 705 -30.22 10.73 12.09
N LYS A 706 -29.06 10.30 11.59
CA LYS A 706 -28.95 9.15 10.70
C LYS A 706 -29.43 7.84 11.35
N LYS A 707 -29.15 7.64 12.65
CA LYS A 707 -29.67 6.48 13.40
C LYS A 707 -31.17 6.56 13.60
N VAL A 708 -31.69 7.75 13.90
CA VAL A 708 -33.14 8.00 14.03
C VAL A 708 -33.85 7.75 12.69
N ASP A 709 -33.30 8.23 11.58
CA ASP A 709 -33.86 8.03 10.24
C ASP A 709 -33.86 6.55 9.85
N GLN A 710 -32.76 5.84 10.15
CA GLN A 710 -32.67 4.40 9.94
C GLN A 710 -33.73 3.65 10.76
N PHE A 711 -33.92 4.03 12.04
CA PHE A 711 -34.97 3.47 12.88
C PHE A 711 -36.36 3.70 12.28
N LYS A 712 -36.69 4.93 11.86
CA LYS A 712 -37.98 5.29 11.25
C LYS A 712 -38.27 4.48 9.99
N LYS A 713 -37.25 4.30 9.15
CA LYS A 713 -37.33 3.50 7.93
C LYS A 713 -37.57 2.02 8.25
N ASP A 714 -36.73 1.44 9.10
CA ASP A 714 -36.84 0.02 9.47
C ASP A 714 -38.17 -0.29 10.16
N PHE A 715 -38.65 0.65 10.98
CA PHE A 715 -39.98 0.59 11.58
C PHE A 715 -41.07 0.55 10.51
N SER A 716 -41.10 1.51 9.60
CA SER A 716 -42.14 1.63 8.57
C SER A 716 -42.16 0.40 7.67
N ASP A 717 -40.98 -0.01 7.17
CA ASP A 717 -40.84 -1.17 6.30
C ASP A 717 -41.34 -2.47 6.96
N ASN A 718 -41.14 -2.63 8.27
CA ASN A 718 -41.56 -3.85 8.98
C ASN A 718 -42.98 -3.80 9.52
N PHE A 719 -43.51 -2.61 9.81
CA PHE A 719 -44.93 -2.41 10.04
C PHE A 719 -45.73 -2.81 8.79
N ASP A 720 -45.42 -2.21 7.64
CA ASP A 720 -46.12 -2.48 6.38
C ASP A 720 -46.05 -3.97 5.98
N LYS A 721 -44.90 -4.61 6.19
CA LYS A 721 -44.73 -6.05 5.97
C LYS A 721 -45.56 -6.90 6.92
N SER A 722 -45.88 -6.41 8.12
CA SER A 722 -46.51 -7.20 9.19
C SER A 722 -48.01 -6.93 9.36
N THR A 723 -48.50 -5.82 8.82
CA THR A 723 -49.92 -5.48 8.80
C THR A 723 -50.70 -6.38 7.84
N ILE A 724 -51.79 -6.97 8.32
CA ILE A 724 -52.61 -7.92 7.54
C ILE A 724 -54.06 -7.45 7.43
N ILE A 725 -54.69 -7.10 8.55
CA ILE A 725 -56.12 -6.76 8.59
C ILE A 725 -56.42 -5.49 7.80
N ARG A 726 -55.64 -4.43 8.01
CA ARG A 726 -55.75 -3.20 7.22
C ARG A 726 -55.60 -3.48 5.73
N ASN A 727 -54.63 -4.31 5.34
CA ASN A 727 -54.41 -4.67 3.93
C ASN A 727 -55.59 -5.44 3.32
N ILE A 728 -56.23 -6.33 4.09
CA ILE A 728 -57.46 -7.03 3.69
C ILE A 728 -58.62 -6.03 3.52
N LEU A 729 -58.82 -5.13 4.49
CA LEU A 729 -59.88 -4.11 4.41
C LEU A 729 -59.66 -3.16 3.23
N SER A 730 -58.42 -2.73 2.99
CA SER A 730 -58.03 -1.93 1.82
C SER A 730 -58.33 -2.65 0.51
N TYR A 731 -57.98 -3.95 0.40
CA TYR A 731 -58.29 -4.76 -0.79
C TYR A 731 -59.80 -4.82 -1.08
N HIS A 732 -60.62 -4.86 -0.04
CA HIS A 732 -62.07 -4.86 -0.15
C HIS A 732 -62.71 -3.46 -0.28
N ARG A 733 -61.90 -2.38 -0.34
CA ARG A 733 -62.33 -0.97 -0.36
C ARG A 733 -63.09 -0.55 0.91
N LEU A 734 -62.74 -1.15 2.04
CA LEU A 734 -63.27 -0.87 3.38
C LEU A 734 -62.26 -0.09 4.24
N TYR A 735 -61.27 0.54 3.62
CA TYR A 735 -60.32 1.44 4.26
C TYR A 735 -60.53 2.86 3.73
N GLU A 736 -60.53 3.85 4.62
CA GLU A 736 -60.68 5.25 4.30
C GLU A 736 -59.55 6.07 4.95
N ASP A 737 -58.78 6.76 4.13
CA ASP A 737 -57.71 7.65 4.59
C ASP A 737 -58.25 9.08 4.76
N ARG A 738 -58.29 9.54 6.02
CA ARG A 738 -58.67 10.90 6.42
C ARG A 738 -57.51 11.66 7.08
N ILE A 739 -56.25 11.26 6.86
CA ILE A 739 -55.07 11.94 7.46
C ILE A 739 -55.03 13.43 7.12
N HIS A 740 -55.53 13.83 5.95
CA HIS A 740 -55.56 15.22 5.49
C HIS A 740 -56.91 15.93 5.66
N ALA A 741 -57.91 15.28 6.25
CA ALA A 741 -59.28 15.80 6.32
C ALA A 741 -59.55 16.80 7.46
N GLY A 742 -58.56 17.07 8.32
CA GLY A 742 -58.66 17.98 9.47
C GLY A 742 -58.42 17.26 10.81
N LEU A 743 -58.37 18.03 11.91
CA LEU A 743 -58.20 17.48 13.26
C LEU A 743 -59.53 16.90 13.77
N GLU A 744 -59.59 15.58 13.93
CA GLU A 744 -60.70 14.90 14.60
C GLU A 744 -60.45 14.88 16.12
N MET A 745 -61.31 15.54 16.90
CA MET A 745 -61.20 15.55 18.36
C MET A 745 -61.94 14.34 18.97
N GLY A 746 -61.30 13.61 19.89
CA GLY A 746 -61.92 12.54 20.67
C GLY A 746 -61.47 11.11 20.34
N ILE A 747 -60.55 10.92 19.38
CA ILE A 747 -59.97 9.61 19.07
C ILE A 747 -58.65 9.45 19.83
N ASN A 748 -58.60 8.41 20.66
CA ASN A 748 -57.40 8.09 21.44
C ASN A 748 -56.28 7.55 20.52
N PRO A 749 -55.03 8.00 20.70
CA PRO A 749 -53.91 7.47 19.96
C PRO A 749 -53.67 5.99 20.28
N PHE A 750 -53.26 5.24 19.27
CA PHE A 750 -52.81 3.85 19.37
C PHE A 750 -51.32 3.79 19.06
N GLY A 751 -50.52 3.26 19.98
CA GLY A 751 -49.09 3.32 19.82
C GLY A 751 -48.28 2.92 21.04
N ILE A 752 -46.99 3.24 20.97
CA ILE A 752 -45.97 2.99 21.98
C ILE A 752 -45.46 4.36 22.45
N ILE A 753 -45.49 4.58 23.76
CA ILE A 753 -44.84 5.71 24.42
C ILE A 753 -44.01 5.12 25.55
N GLU A 754 -42.69 5.19 25.42
CA GLU A 754 -41.79 4.58 26.41
C GLU A 754 -40.47 5.34 26.56
N VAL A 755 -39.75 5.00 27.64
CA VAL A 755 -38.41 5.48 27.94
C VAL A 755 -37.43 4.34 27.64
N SER A 756 -36.56 4.54 26.66
CA SER A 756 -35.63 3.53 26.16
C SER A 756 -34.17 4.00 26.26
N ASP A 757 -33.23 3.10 25.99
CA ASP A 757 -31.80 3.37 26.08
C ASP A 757 -31.32 4.31 24.96
N LYS A 758 -30.72 5.44 25.34
CA LYS A 758 -30.18 6.43 24.40
C LYS A 758 -29.07 5.86 23.53
N ALA A 759 -28.32 4.88 24.03
CA ALA A 759 -27.18 4.29 23.35
C ALA A 759 -27.51 3.72 21.96
N ALA A 760 -28.76 3.29 21.74
CA ALA A 760 -29.25 2.78 20.46
C ALA A 760 -29.16 3.80 19.31
N PHE A 761 -29.18 5.09 19.65
CA PHE A 761 -29.21 6.19 18.70
C PHE A 761 -27.87 6.92 18.56
N LEU A 762 -26.78 6.39 19.13
CA LEU A 762 -25.43 6.94 18.95
C LEU A 762 -24.76 6.33 17.69
N GLU A 763 -24.04 7.14 16.88
CA GLU A 763 -23.32 6.64 15.68
C GLU A 763 -22.32 5.53 16.04
N GLU A 764 -21.47 5.81 17.04
CA GLU A 764 -20.39 4.92 17.47
C GLU A 764 -20.54 4.56 18.94
N TRP A 765 -21.13 3.39 19.17
CA TRP A 765 -21.24 2.77 20.47
C TRP A 765 -20.60 1.38 20.51
N TYR A 766 -20.27 0.91 21.71
CA TYR A 766 -19.64 -0.39 21.90
C TYR A 766 -20.65 -1.55 21.84
N VAL A 767 -21.93 -1.27 22.12
CA VAL A 767 -23.05 -2.21 21.96
C VAL A 767 -23.74 -1.96 20.62
N THR A 768 -24.11 -3.04 19.93
CA THR A 768 -24.91 -2.97 18.71
C THR A 768 -26.38 -3.17 19.06
N TYR A 769 -27.21 -2.19 18.73
CA TYR A 769 -28.67 -2.26 18.87
C TYR A 769 -29.30 -2.56 17.51
N SER A 770 -29.04 -3.76 16.98
CA SER A 770 -29.67 -4.18 15.72
C SER A 770 -31.17 -4.41 15.92
N ASP A 771 -31.94 -4.21 14.85
CA ASP A 771 -33.34 -4.66 14.74
C ASP A 771 -34.36 -3.97 15.65
N MET A 772 -34.00 -2.85 16.30
CA MET A 772 -34.94 -2.13 17.17
C MET A 772 -36.13 -1.60 16.36
N GLY A 773 -35.90 -0.86 15.25
CA GLY A 773 -36.98 -0.40 14.36
C GLY A 773 -37.82 -1.56 13.80
N ILE A 774 -37.14 -2.65 13.39
CA ILE A 774 -37.79 -3.88 12.88
C ILE A 774 -38.78 -4.45 13.90
N THR A 775 -38.35 -4.58 15.15
CA THR A 775 -39.14 -5.16 16.23
C THR A 775 -40.34 -4.29 16.54
N TYR A 776 -40.17 -2.97 16.69
CA TYR A 776 -41.28 -2.06 16.99
C TYR A 776 -42.30 -2.03 15.87
N GLY A 777 -41.86 -2.02 14.60
CA GLY A 777 -42.76 -2.06 13.44
C GLY A 777 -43.60 -3.34 13.42
N ARG A 778 -42.97 -4.49 13.64
CA ARG A 778 -43.66 -5.79 13.67
C ARG A 778 -44.64 -5.88 14.84
N GLU A 779 -44.23 -5.54 16.05
CA GLU A 779 -45.06 -5.65 17.25
C GLU A 779 -46.27 -4.72 17.20
N LEU A 780 -46.09 -3.49 16.71
CA LEU A 780 -47.19 -2.55 16.58
C LEU A 780 -48.20 -3.02 15.53
N ALA A 781 -47.74 -3.55 14.39
CA ALA A 781 -48.64 -4.11 13.37
C ALA A 781 -49.44 -5.32 13.87
N ILE A 782 -48.83 -6.21 14.68
CA ILE A 782 -49.55 -7.34 15.28
C ILE A 782 -50.58 -6.83 16.28
N SER A 783 -50.23 -5.85 17.10
CA SER A 783 -51.13 -5.24 18.07
C SER A 783 -52.30 -4.52 17.38
N GLU A 784 -52.04 -3.84 16.26
CA GLU A 784 -53.07 -3.20 15.43
C GLU A 784 -54.04 -4.24 14.86
N ASN A 785 -53.52 -5.32 14.26
CA ASN A 785 -54.35 -6.42 13.75
C ASN A 785 -55.26 -6.97 14.86
N LEU A 786 -54.71 -7.24 16.05
CA LEU A 786 -55.47 -7.75 17.18
C LEU A 786 -56.58 -6.78 17.61
N ARG A 787 -56.27 -5.49 17.75
CA ARG A 787 -57.25 -4.48 18.14
C ARG A 787 -58.42 -4.41 17.15
N ILE A 788 -58.14 -4.39 15.84
CA ILE A 788 -59.20 -4.34 14.82
C ILE A 788 -60.03 -5.62 14.84
N ILE A 789 -59.39 -6.79 14.99
CA ILE A 789 -60.08 -8.08 15.12
C ILE A 789 -61.02 -8.06 16.33
N GLU A 790 -60.56 -7.65 17.51
CA GLU A 790 -61.37 -7.58 18.73
C GLU A 790 -62.55 -6.62 18.58
N GLU A 791 -62.35 -5.46 17.95
CA GLU A 791 -63.43 -4.51 17.65
C GLU A 791 -64.50 -5.13 16.74
N ILE A 792 -64.11 -5.91 15.72
CA ILE A 792 -65.05 -6.61 14.82
C ILE A 792 -65.72 -7.81 15.52
N GLU A 793 -64.98 -8.60 16.29
CA GLU A 793 -65.47 -9.77 17.02
C GLU A 793 -66.58 -9.44 17.99
N ASN A 794 -66.42 -8.34 18.73
CA ASN A 794 -67.42 -7.86 19.69
C ASN A 794 -68.77 -7.48 19.05
N LEU A 795 -68.81 -7.32 17.72
CA LEU A 795 -70.02 -7.04 16.95
C LEU A 795 -70.64 -8.29 16.32
N CYS A 796 -69.89 -9.41 16.25
CA CYS A 796 -70.33 -10.63 15.58
C CYS A 796 -71.28 -11.45 16.44
N GLN A 797 -72.21 -12.15 15.78
CA GLN A 797 -73.06 -13.15 16.41
C GLN A 797 -72.29 -14.47 16.53
N GLU A 798 -72.22 -15.03 17.74
CA GLU A 798 -71.56 -16.32 17.97
C GLU A 798 -72.41 -17.49 17.43
N ILE A 799 -71.80 -18.38 16.64
CA ILE A 799 -72.43 -19.56 16.05
C ILE A 799 -71.53 -20.80 16.21
N ASP A 800 -72.10 -22.00 16.10
CA ASP A 800 -71.35 -23.25 16.18
C ASP A 800 -70.67 -23.62 14.84
N ILE A 801 -69.56 -24.35 14.87
CA ILE A 801 -68.83 -24.77 13.67
C ILE A 801 -69.68 -25.63 12.71
N SER A 802 -70.68 -26.36 13.22
CA SER A 802 -71.65 -27.09 12.40
C SER A 802 -72.51 -26.18 11.51
N GLN A 803 -72.61 -24.90 11.86
CA GLN A 803 -73.37 -23.89 11.11
C GLN A 803 -72.51 -23.15 10.08
N PHE A 804 -71.22 -23.48 9.94
CA PHE A 804 -70.29 -22.79 9.05
C PHE A 804 -70.79 -22.71 7.60
N ASP A 805 -71.20 -23.84 6.99
CA ASP A 805 -71.65 -23.83 5.59
C ASP A 805 -72.93 -23.01 5.41
N ALA A 806 -73.87 -23.15 6.36
CA ALA A 806 -75.11 -22.37 6.37
C ALA A 806 -74.82 -20.86 6.51
N ALA A 807 -73.84 -20.47 7.33
CA ALA A 807 -73.45 -19.08 7.51
C ALA A 807 -72.82 -18.46 6.26
N ILE A 808 -72.06 -19.25 5.48
CA ILE A 808 -71.50 -18.77 4.20
C ILE A 808 -72.60 -18.67 3.14
N ASP A 809 -73.56 -19.60 3.09
CA ASP A 809 -74.69 -19.58 2.17
C ASP A 809 -75.58 -18.32 2.33
N VAL A 810 -75.65 -17.74 3.54
CA VAL A 810 -76.38 -16.48 3.80
C VAL A 810 -75.80 -15.30 3.03
N PHE A 811 -74.47 -15.18 2.95
CA PHE A 811 -73.80 -14.00 2.38
C PHE A 811 -73.31 -14.19 0.93
N LYS A 812 -73.23 -15.43 0.43
CA LYS A 812 -72.82 -15.78 -0.94
C LYS A 812 -71.47 -15.16 -1.36
N GLU A 813 -71.43 -14.36 -2.42
CA GLU A 813 -70.18 -13.77 -2.95
C GLU A 813 -69.68 -12.54 -2.15
N ASN A 814 -70.50 -12.03 -1.23
CA ASN A 814 -70.27 -10.75 -0.58
C ASN A 814 -69.73 -10.91 0.85
N LEU A 815 -68.76 -11.80 1.05
CA LEU A 815 -68.24 -12.10 2.38
C LEU A 815 -66.71 -12.18 2.47
N ILE A 816 -66.20 -11.95 3.67
CA ILE A 816 -64.79 -12.09 4.05
C ILE A 816 -64.70 -13.21 5.08
N ILE A 817 -63.85 -14.21 4.82
CA ILE A 817 -63.52 -15.25 5.79
C ILE A 817 -62.14 -14.96 6.35
N LEU A 818 -62.07 -14.74 7.66
CA LEU A 818 -60.83 -14.53 8.39
C LEU A 818 -60.65 -15.62 9.43
N THR A 819 -59.55 -16.36 9.36
CA THR A 819 -59.15 -17.29 10.40
C THR A 819 -58.07 -16.68 11.28
N ILE A 820 -58.18 -16.91 12.58
CA ILE A 820 -57.25 -16.39 13.56
C ILE A 820 -56.61 -17.56 14.30
N ASN A 821 -55.28 -17.59 14.33
CA ASN A 821 -54.45 -18.68 14.87
C ASN A 821 -54.76 -20.08 14.31
N LEU A 822 -55.34 -20.12 13.12
CA LEU A 822 -55.87 -21.34 12.53
C LEU A 822 -55.48 -21.44 11.05
N ASP A 823 -54.89 -22.57 10.69
CA ASP A 823 -54.70 -22.98 9.31
C ASP A 823 -55.97 -23.65 8.78
N MET A 824 -56.55 -23.11 7.71
CA MET A 824 -57.76 -23.70 7.12
C MET A 824 -57.54 -25.12 6.61
N ASN A 825 -56.31 -25.49 6.24
CA ASN A 825 -55.99 -26.85 5.84
C ASN A 825 -56.12 -27.85 7.00
N SER A 826 -55.90 -27.43 8.24
CA SER A 826 -55.99 -28.31 9.42
C SER A 826 -57.43 -28.47 9.91
N LEU A 827 -58.28 -27.47 9.73
CA LEU A 827 -59.69 -27.52 10.13
C LEU A 827 -60.57 -28.30 9.14
N LEU A 828 -60.26 -28.25 7.84
CA LEU A 828 -61.13 -28.73 6.77
C LEU A 828 -60.53 -29.85 5.86
N PRO A 829 -59.73 -30.82 6.35
CA PRO A 829 -59.13 -31.84 5.47
C PRO A 829 -60.16 -32.71 4.72
N ASN A 830 -61.45 -32.62 5.05
CA ASN A 830 -62.57 -33.34 4.42
C ASN A 830 -63.63 -32.47 3.72
N ARG A 831 -63.47 -31.14 3.59
CA ARG A 831 -64.43 -30.34 2.80
C ARG A 831 -63.90 -30.11 1.39
N ALA A 832 -64.57 -30.70 0.40
CA ALA A 832 -64.26 -30.57 -1.03
C ALA A 832 -64.23 -29.13 -1.57
N ASN A 833 -64.73 -28.17 -0.78
CA ASN A 833 -64.96 -26.80 -1.19
C ASN A 833 -63.78 -25.85 -0.94
N PHE A 834 -62.79 -26.19 -0.10
CA PHE A 834 -61.63 -25.31 0.10
C PHE A 834 -60.49 -25.66 -0.86
N LYS A 835 -59.99 -24.65 -1.58
CA LYS A 835 -58.85 -24.76 -2.49
C LYS A 835 -57.68 -23.95 -1.96
N SER A 836 -56.57 -24.62 -1.66
CA SER A 836 -55.35 -23.97 -1.17
C SER A 836 -54.75 -23.08 -2.24
N LYS A 837 -54.11 -21.96 -1.83
CA LYS A 837 -53.39 -21.03 -2.73
C LYS A 837 -52.29 -21.70 -3.57
N GLN A 838 -51.85 -22.89 -3.20
CA GLN A 838 -50.85 -23.68 -3.94
C GLN A 838 -51.46 -24.40 -5.16
N GLN A 839 -52.78 -24.53 -5.23
CA GLN A 839 -53.48 -25.19 -6.33
C GLN A 839 -53.68 -24.22 -7.51
N ASN A 840 -53.48 -24.70 -8.74
CA ASN A 840 -53.49 -23.88 -9.96
C ASN A 840 -54.85 -23.24 -10.28
N ASP A 841 -55.93 -23.78 -9.74
CA ASP A 841 -57.31 -23.34 -9.94
C ASP A 841 -57.80 -22.36 -8.85
N CYS A 842 -56.92 -21.97 -7.91
CA CYS A 842 -57.16 -20.91 -6.94
C CYS A 842 -56.68 -19.55 -7.48
N PRO A 843 -57.47 -18.46 -7.36
CA PRO A 843 -57.02 -17.11 -7.65
C PRO A 843 -55.71 -16.76 -6.92
N LYS A 844 -54.78 -16.11 -7.62
CA LYS A 844 -53.53 -15.61 -7.04
C LYS A 844 -53.74 -14.21 -6.47
N ILE A 845 -54.00 -14.15 -5.16
CA ILE A 845 -54.12 -12.88 -4.43
C ILE A 845 -52.79 -12.60 -3.73
N GLU A 846 -52.14 -11.50 -4.09
CA GLU A 846 -50.86 -11.05 -3.51
C GLU A 846 -51.08 -10.27 -2.20
N LEU A 847 -51.77 -10.87 -1.24
CA LEU A 847 -51.95 -10.32 0.11
C LEU A 847 -51.36 -11.26 1.14
N LYS A 848 -50.63 -10.68 2.10
CA LYS A 848 -50.14 -11.43 3.26
C LYS A 848 -51.33 -11.97 4.04
N GLY A 849 -51.25 -13.24 4.45
CA GLY A 849 -52.34 -13.94 5.12
C GLY A 849 -53.30 -14.69 4.18
N PHE A 850 -53.28 -14.47 2.87
CA PHE A 850 -54.11 -15.28 1.96
C PHE A 850 -53.71 -16.76 2.03
N GLN A 851 -54.68 -17.65 2.25
CA GLN A 851 -54.48 -19.11 2.35
C GLN A 851 -55.08 -19.88 1.17
N GLY A 852 -56.12 -19.35 0.54
CA GLY A 852 -56.83 -20.04 -0.53
C GLY A 852 -58.25 -19.51 -0.70
N CYS A 853 -59.07 -20.23 -1.46
CA CYS A 853 -60.46 -19.86 -1.68
C CYS A 853 -61.42 -20.94 -1.21
N TYR A 854 -62.51 -20.53 -0.56
CA TYR A 854 -63.66 -21.37 -0.32
C TYR A 854 -64.61 -21.28 -1.52
N THR A 855 -64.97 -22.41 -2.11
CA THR A 855 -65.79 -22.50 -3.32
C THR A 855 -67.22 -22.86 -2.96
N ILE A 856 -68.15 -21.99 -3.33
CA ILE A 856 -69.59 -22.22 -3.25
C ILE A 856 -70.19 -21.90 -4.62
N GLU A 857 -70.93 -22.85 -5.18
CA GLU A 857 -71.48 -22.78 -6.54
C GLU A 857 -70.40 -22.41 -7.58
N ASN A 858 -70.44 -21.18 -8.12
CA ASN A 858 -69.50 -20.65 -9.10
C ASN A 858 -68.58 -19.55 -8.54
N PHE A 859 -68.60 -19.29 -7.23
CA PHE A 859 -67.84 -18.21 -6.59
C PHE A 859 -66.63 -18.74 -5.82
N ALA A 860 -65.52 -18.01 -5.89
CA ALA A 860 -64.30 -18.27 -5.13
C ALA A 860 -64.12 -17.18 -4.07
N ILE A 861 -64.44 -17.51 -2.83
CA ILE A 861 -64.37 -16.59 -1.70
C ILE A 861 -62.97 -16.64 -1.10
N PRO A 862 -62.23 -15.51 -1.02
CA PRO A 862 -60.89 -15.52 -0.45
C PRO A 862 -60.93 -15.77 1.07
N VAL A 863 -60.05 -16.65 1.52
CA VAL A 863 -59.83 -16.92 2.95
C VAL A 863 -58.47 -16.38 3.36
N PHE A 864 -58.50 -15.56 4.42
CA PHE A 864 -57.31 -14.95 4.99
C PHE A 864 -57.04 -15.46 6.39
N THR A 865 -55.79 -15.44 6.77
CA THR A 865 -55.33 -15.89 8.08
C THR A 865 -54.43 -14.87 8.74
N VAL A 866 -54.71 -14.65 10.02
CA VAL A 866 -53.91 -13.82 10.91
C VAL A 866 -53.50 -14.64 12.12
N TYR A 867 -52.29 -14.39 12.60
CA TYR A 867 -51.79 -14.98 13.83
C TYR A 867 -51.63 -13.86 14.85
N ASP A 868 -52.11 -14.08 16.07
CA ASP A 868 -52.00 -13.16 17.20
C ASP A 868 -51.47 -13.88 18.45
N TYR A 869 -51.25 -13.13 19.52
CA TYR A 869 -50.67 -13.65 20.77
C TYR A 869 -51.66 -14.36 21.69
N THR A 870 -52.96 -14.37 21.36
CA THR A 870 -53.98 -14.98 22.24
C THR A 870 -53.96 -16.50 22.17
N GLY A 871 -53.44 -17.07 21.08
CA GLY A 871 -53.47 -18.52 20.81
C GLY A 871 -54.87 -19.09 20.54
N ASN A 872 -55.92 -18.29 20.71
CA ASN A 872 -57.30 -18.73 20.53
C ASN A 872 -57.60 -18.93 19.04
N GLN A 873 -58.05 -20.12 18.70
CA GLN A 873 -58.47 -20.46 17.35
C GLN A 873 -59.91 -20.01 17.13
N ARG A 874 -60.12 -19.17 16.12
CA ARG A 874 -61.43 -18.59 15.83
C ARG A 874 -61.58 -18.25 14.35
N ILE A 875 -62.83 -18.20 13.89
CA ILE A 875 -63.17 -17.88 12.50
C ILE A 875 -64.22 -16.78 12.50
N LEU A 876 -63.99 -15.77 11.67
CA LEU A 876 -64.92 -14.70 11.37
C LEU A 876 -65.46 -14.86 9.95
N ILE A 877 -66.78 -14.79 9.82
CA ILE A 877 -67.51 -14.77 8.54
C ILE A 877 -68.25 -13.44 8.49
N LEU A 878 -67.80 -12.51 7.66
CA LEU A 878 -68.24 -11.11 7.68
C LEU A 878 -68.92 -10.73 6.37
N ASP A 879 -70.10 -10.09 6.41
CA ASP A 879 -70.72 -9.50 5.21
C ASP A 879 -69.94 -8.24 4.81
N LYS A 880 -69.28 -8.28 3.65
CA LYS A 880 -68.45 -7.18 3.15
C LYS A 880 -69.23 -5.87 2.97
N SER A 881 -70.51 -5.92 2.60
CA SER A 881 -71.33 -4.71 2.42
C SER A 881 -71.84 -4.11 3.73
N LYS A 882 -71.91 -4.91 4.79
CA LYS A 882 -72.43 -4.53 6.10
C LYS A 882 -71.35 -4.49 7.19
N LEU A 883 -70.07 -4.70 6.86
CA LEU A 883 -68.98 -4.70 7.83
C LEU A 883 -68.75 -3.30 8.43
N GLY A 884 -68.70 -2.28 7.57
CA GLY A 884 -68.24 -0.93 7.95
C GLY A 884 -66.88 -0.61 7.31
N LYS A 885 -66.14 0.34 7.89
CA LYS A 885 -64.83 0.78 7.37
C LYS A 885 -63.82 1.02 8.48
N LEU A 886 -62.55 0.76 8.19
CA LEU A 886 -61.43 1.26 8.97
C LEU A 886 -61.08 2.68 8.49
N VAL A 887 -61.21 3.66 9.37
CA VAL A 887 -60.90 5.07 9.07
C VAL A 887 -59.60 5.45 9.75
N GLN A 888 -58.64 5.91 8.95
CA GLN A 888 -57.36 6.45 9.44
C GLN A 888 -57.47 7.96 9.58
N TYR A 889 -57.14 8.48 10.76
CA TYR A 889 -57.10 9.90 11.05
C TYR A 889 -55.66 10.40 11.16
N SER A 890 -55.50 11.72 11.13
CA SER A 890 -54.21 12.36 11.40
C SER A 890 -53.77 12.05 12.82
N PRO A 891 -52.55 11.53 13.05
CA PRO A 891 -52.06 11.30 14.41
C PRO A 891 -51.81 12.62 15.16
N ARG A 892 -51.67 13.74 14.44
CA ARG A 892 -51.34 15.05 15.04
C ARG A 892 -52.33 15.49 16.11
N ASN A 893 -51.80 16.11 17.17
CA ASN A 893 -52.56 16.83 18.18
C ASN A 893 -52.25 18.33 18.08
N GLY A 894 -53.15 19.13 17.50
CA GLY A 894 -53.02 20.60 17.55
C GLY A 894 -51.77 21.15 16.83
N SER A 895 -50.93 21.92 17.53
CA SER A 895 -49.82 22.72 16.97
C SER A 895 -48.52 21.97 16.71
N GLU A 896 -48.54 20.64 16.66
CA GLU A 896 -47.36 19.82 16.33
C GLU A 896 -46.84 20.11 14.92
N THR A 897 -45.58 20.53 14.82
CA THR A 897 -44.91 20.88 13.55
C THR A 897 -44.10 19.71 12.95
N GLU A 898 -43.95 18.59 13.66
CA GLU A 898 -43.14 17.46 13.19
C GLU A 898 -43.74 16.78 11.95
N GLU A 899 -42.85 16.36 11.05
CA GLU A 899 -43.18 15.68 9.80
C GLU A 899 -43.63 14.23 10.07
N LEU A 900 -44.76 13.84 9.47
CA LEU A 900 -45.31 12.50 9.65
C LEU A 900 -44.46 11.47 8.91
N THR A 901 -44.29 10.30 9.52
CA THR A 901 -43.68 9.14 8.86
C THR A 901 -44.80 8.22 8.40
N GLY A 902 -45.31 8.45 7.18
CA GLY A 902 -46.50 7.76 6.68
C GLY A 902 -47.74 8.10 7.52
N ILE A 903 -48.34 7.09 8.14
CA ILE A 903 -49.53 7.24 9.00
C ILE A 903 -49.19 7.54 10.48
N PHE A 904 -47.90 7.55 10.82
CA PHE A 904 -47.43 7.64 12.21
C PHE A 904 -46.87 9.03 12.55
N HIS A 905 -47.09 9.41 13.79
CA HIS A 905 -46.18 10.30 14.49
C HIS A 905 -45.05 9.46 15.10
N ILE A 906 -43.79 9.77 14.75
CA ILE A 906 -42.60 9.12 15.30
C ILE A 906 -41.63 10.19 15.82
N SER A 907 -41.55 10.33 17.13
CA SER A 907 -40.62 11.24 17.81
C SER A 907 -39.67 10.44 18.70
N ILE A 908 -38.37 10.75 18.59
CA ILE A 908 -37.31 10.16 19.41
C ILE A 908 -36.54 11.33 20.01
N GLN A 909 -36.73 11.56 21.29
CA GLN A 909 -36.20 12.72 21.98
C GLN A 909 -35.27 12.29 23.11
N SER A 910 -34.06 12.82 23.10
CA SER A 910 -33.06 12.60 24.15
C SER A 910 -33.35 13.51 25.33
N PHE A 911 -33.48 12.93 26.53
CA PHE A 911 -33.73 13.69 27.75
C PHE A 911 -32.55 14.63 28.11
N SER A 912 -31.32 14.26 27.75
CA SER A 912 -30.14 15.13 27.97
C SER A 912 -30.11 16.34 27.03
N GLU A 913 -30.86 16.30 25.93
CA GLU A 913 -30.89 17.36 24.91
C GLU A 913 -32.16 18.22 25.02
N ASN A 914 -33.23 17.70 25.64
CA ASN A 914 -34.50 18.40 25.83
C ASN A 914 -34.81 18.62 27.33
N GLN A 915 -34.53 19.85 27.78
CA GLN A 915 -34.71 20.23 29.18
C GLN A 915 -36.18 20.32 29.60
N GLU A 916 -37.08 20.67 28.68
CA GLU A 916 -38.52 20.71 28.95
C GLU A 916 -39.04 19.31 29.22
N LEU A 917 -38.72 18.35 28.34
CA LEU A 917 -39.04 16.94 28.49
C LEU A 917 -38.51 16.36 29.81
N MET A 918 -37.27 16.69 30.17
CA MET A 918 -36.66 16.29 31.45
C MET A 918 -37.44 16.85 32.65
N ASN A 919 -37.74 18.14 32.63
CA ASN A 919 -38.42 18.81 33.73
C ASN A 919 -39.86 18.31 33.91
N ASP A 920 -40.57 18.07 32.82
CA ASP A 920 -41.94 17.57 32.85
C ASP A 920 -42.03 16.21 33.56
N LEU A 921 -41.11 15.30 33.25
CA LEU A 921 -41.07 13.99 33.88
C LEU A 921 -40.59 14.04 35.35
N LEU A 922 -39.68 14.96 35.71
CA LEU A 922 -39.19 15.13 37.08
C LEU A 922 -40.15 15.89 38.01
N GLN A 923 -41.10 16.67 37.47
CA GLN A 923 -42.11 17.35 38.27
C GLN A 923 -43.15 16.38 38.81
N ASN A 924 -43.56 15.39 38.00
CA ASN A 924 -44.51 14.36 38.36
C ASN A 924 -43.97 12.97 37.98
N PRO A 925 -42.93 12.48 38.67
CA PRO A 925 -42.25 11.24 38.30
C PRO A 925 -43.17 10.03 38.47
N PRO A 926 -43.21 9.09 37.50
CA PRO A 926 -43.90 7.82 37.66
C PRO A 926 -43.23 6.98 38.75
N THR A 927 -43.96 6.00 39.29
CA THR A 927 -43.49 5.14 40.40
C THR A 927 -42.13 4.50 40.13
N TRP A 928 -41.94 3.97 38.91
CA TRP A 928 -40.67 3.35 38.51
C TRP A 928 -39.48 4.32 38.55
N LEU A 929 -39.71 5.64 38.37
CA LEU A 929 -38.68 6.67 38.43
C LEU A 929 -38.43 7.10 39.89
N THR A 930 -39.47 7.19 40.71
CA THR A 930 -39.30 7.48 42.15
C THR A 930 -38.54 6.39 42.88
N ASP A 931 -38.67 5.14 42.45
CA ASP A 931 -37.98 3.99 43.04
C ASP A 931 -36.46 4.02 42.82
N LEU A 932 -35.96 4.83 41.86
CA LEU A 932 -34.53 5.00 41.59
C LEU A 932 -33.81 5.93 42.59
N GLY A 933 -34.57 6.69 43.38
CA GLY A 933 -34.05 7.52 44.46
C GLY A 933 -34.34 9.00 44.32
N ASP A 934 -33.40 9.86 44.68
CA ASP A 934 -33.61 11.32 44.72
C ASP A 934 -33.68 11.96 43.32
N LYS A 935 -34.04 13.25 43.27
CA LYS A 935 -34.15 13.99 41.99
C LYS A 935 -32.84 14.03 41.19
N ILE A 936 -31.68 13.93 41.84
CA ILE A 936 -30.38 13.94 41.15
C ILE A 936 -30.19 12.58 40.48
N GLN A 937 -30.42 11.49 41.20
CA GLN A 937 -30.35 10.12 40.67
C GLN A 937 -31.36 9.90 39.53
N GLN A 938 -32.57 10.43 39.67
CA GLN A 938 -33.59 10.41 38.62
C GLN A 938 -33.13 11.16 37.36
N LYS A 939 -32.57 12.36 37.54
CA LYS A 939 -32.07 13.16 36.43
C LYS A 939 -30.92 12.45 35.70
N GLU A 940 -29.94 11.95 36.46
CA GLU A 940 -28.81 11.22 35.89
C GLU A 940 -29.24 9.97 35.13
N TYR A 941 -30.24 9.24 35.64
CA TYR A 941 -30.83 8.11 34.93
C TYR A 941 -31.46 8.54 33.61
N LEU A 942 -32.26 9.62 33.62
CA LEU A 942 -32.93 10.12 32.43
C LEU A 942 -31.95 10.66 31.38
N GLU A 943 -30.84 11.28 31.77
CA GLU A 943 -29.79 11.74 30.83
C GLU A 943 -29.21 10.60 29.96
N GLU A 944 -29.35 9.35 30.41
CA GLU A 944 -28.94 8.13 29.69
C GLU A 944 -30.08 7.54 28.82
N LYS A 945 -31.23 8.20 28.74
CA LYS A 945 -32.44 7.69 28.08
C LYS A 945 -32.94 8.59 26.95
N VAL A 946 -33.77 7.98 26.11
CA VAL A 946 -34.61 8.67 25.13
C VAL A 946 -36.07 8.36 25.41
N LYS A 947 -36.96 9.30 25.07
CA LYS A 947 -38.39 9.05 24.93
C LYS A 947 -38.65 8.66 23.48
N ILE A 948 -39.29 7.50 23.29
CA ILE A 948 -39.76 7.03 21.99
C ILE A 948 -41.28 7.15 21.99
N GLU A 949 -41.80 7.91 21.04
CA GLU A 949 -43.24 8.07 20.80
C GLU A 949 -43.53 7.63 19.38
N ILE A 950 -44.29 6.56 19.23
CA ILE A 950 -44.76 6.03 17.96
C ILE A 950 -46.25 5.81 18.08
N TYR A 951 -47.07 6.59 17.39
CA TYR A 951 -48.52 6.37 17.44
C TYR A 951 -49.24 6.80 16.16
N GLU A 952 -50.40 6.18 15.97
CA GLU A 952 -51.39 6.47 14.95
C GLU A 952 -52.76 6.72 15.57
N LYS A 953 -53.74 7.19 14.77
CA LYS A 953 -55.15 7.28 15.17
C LYS A 953 -56.02 6.64 14.12
N PHE A 954 -56.71 5.57 14.49
CA PHE A 954 -57.70 4.93 13.62
C PHE A 954 -58.93 4.54 14.42
N GLN A 955 -60.02 4.30 13.70
CA GLN A 955 -61.26 3.78 14.27
C GLN A 955 -61.93 2.84 13.27
N PHE A 956 -62.49 1.73 13.76
CA PHE A 956 -63.43 0.94 12.98
C PHE A 956 -64.84 1.54 13.08
N GLU A 957 -65.32 2.17 12.00
CA GLU A 957 -66.68 2.69 11.87
C GLU A 957 -67.61 1.56 11.37
N LYS A 958 -68.40 0.96 12.28
CA LYS A 958 -69.34 -0.11 11.91
C LYS A 958 -70.47 0.39 11.00
N HIS A 959 -70.99 -0.49 10.15
CA HIS A 959 -72.23 -0.23 9.43
C HIS A 959 -73.44 -0.26 10.40
N GLN A 960 -74.52 0.47 10.09
CA GLN A 960 -75.73 0.50 10.92
C GLN A 960 -76.38 -0.89 11.04
N ASP A 961 -76.42 -1.61 9.91
CA ASP A 961 -76.98 -2.95 9.79
C ASP A 961 -75.89 -4.03 9.83
N PHE A 962 -74.92 -3.94 10.75
CA PHE A 962 -73.80 -4.90 10.81
C PHE A 962 -74.26 -6.36 10.84
N GLU A 963 -73.63 -7.19 10.02
CA GLU A 963 -73.90 -8.64 9.97
C GLU A 963 -72.60 -9.43 9.84
N GLY A 964 -72.36 -10.33 10.79
CA GLY A 964 -71.16 -11.16 10.83
C GLY A 964 -71.26 -12.23 11.91
N TYR A 965 -70.54 -13.33 11.71
CA TYR A 965 -70.55 -14.50 12.58
C TYR A 965 -69.16 -14.81 13.13
N LEU A 966 -69.12 -15.21 14.40
CA LEU A 966 -67.92 -15.66 15.10
C LEU A 966 -68.06 -17.14 15.47
N ILE A 967 -67.06 -17.94 15.12
CA ILE A 967 -66.93 -19.32 15.55
C ILE A 967 -65.69 -19.44 16.41
N LYS A 968 -65.86 -19.80 17.68
CA LYS A 968 -64.75 -20.12 18.59
C LYS A 968 -64.48 -21.62 18.54
N LEU A 969 -63.22 -21.99 18.40
CA LEU A 969 -62.80 -23.40 18.38
C LEU A 969 -62.18 -23.77 19.73
N PRO A 970 -62.39 -25.02 20.20
CA PRO A 970 -61.75 -25.48 21.42
C PRO A 970 -60.23 -25.46 21.25
N ASN A 971 -59.53 -24.92 22.26
CA ASN A 971 -58.08 -24.79 22.25
C ASN A 971 -57.44 -26.19 22.13
N PRO A 972 -56.51 -26.46 21.18
CA PRO A 972 -55.94 -27.80 20.98
C PRO A 972 -55.26 -28.40 22.21
N ASP A 973 -54.86 -27.59 23.21
CA ASP A 973 -54.31 -28.06 24.49
C ASP A 973 -55.35 -28.63 25.48
N SER A 974 -56.64 -28.65 25.12
CA SER A 974 -57.70 -29.29 25.93
C SER A 974 -57.93 -30.77 25.63
N TYR A 975 -57.17 -31.36 24.71
CA TYR A 975 -57.07 -32.80 24.48
C TYR A 975 -55.67 -33.30 24.85
N ASN A 976 -55.37 -33.33 26.15
CA ASN A 976 -54.37 -34.22 26.75
C ASN A 976 -54.88 -34.71 28.11
#